data_AF-A0A0G2FWI3-F1
#
_entry.id   AF-A0A0G2FWI3-F1
#
_cell.length_a   1.000
_cell.length_b   1.000
_cell.length_c   1.000
_cell.angle_alpha   90.00
_cell.angle_beta   90.00
_cell.angle_gamma   90.00
#
_symmetry.space_group_name_H-M   'P 1'
#
loop_
_entity.id
_entity.type
_entity.pdbx_description
1 polymer ?
#
loop_
_entity_poly.entity_id
_entity_poly.type
_entity_poly.pdbx_seq_one_letter_code
_entity_poly.pdbx_strand_id
1 'polypeptide(L)'
;MNWFTRKNKFLVTGKTVIVTGGSQGMGLGIAKKLASKGANVVIVAQNVPKLENATKAISSCASKYQSQRFHYISADLRKSVETDRVVSEVTTWNNNVVADAVFCCAGNSLPGYFVDTSSEVLRAQMDSIYWSGANMAHSIMKAWLSTGEKKESSSDSTSTRHIVFTSSVLAFFPLAGYAPYNPAKAALRGLADTLVQEVNYYNGARLHSSNGSSSPKIKVHIVYPAGIRSPGFEVEEKLKPNLTKILEGVDVPAEPDVVADTTIAGLERGDYMITINWLGHLMKGAAAGMSPRNGWGVVDTFWTFAGGLIFRYNKARGRPTLYVCGTDEYGTATETKALEEGVSPAELCAKYNKVHAEVYDWFEIGFDIFGRTPTEQHTKISQDMFLKVKEKGFLAERTSEQPFCPKHGKFLADRFVEGTCKICGYEDARGDQCDKCGNLLDPFDLINPRCKVDGETPIRRETTHTYLLLDKLQPVIEEFTEESIRKGGWSRNAKIITESWLKEGLKERGITRDLSWGVPVPLPGYESKVLYVWFEACIGYPSITANYTAEWEQWWRNPENVELFQFLGKDNVPFHSVIFPGCQIATGDKWTKLHHLSATEYLNYEGGKFSKSRGIGVFGNNAKETGIPPDVWRYYLLKNRPESGDTQFEWRSFIDGNNSELLAKLGNFVNRVIKLVNSPKAFGGVIPEQFNPSSLPESFKTHIDEITTLLSQYLSEMETVHLRGALSTAMKIAEAGNGLIQAHRLDNSLIASQPELAAQVVGTVINLIYLCSAIFEPYLPATCASIRSQVNAPFLLIPSEDDIKDGWKPTYLSAGHKIGKAAYLFSKIDDKKADEWRDMFGGNQADRKKKEEDEAKKAAEKARKKQADKERKAARKAAEAANAAAGATGVEASAKGDEVKESEKKIEAGGKPELKGEDGAVDSVVDGLKQVTIPTS
;
A
#
# COMPACT_ATOMS: atom_id res chain seq x y z
N MET A 1 15.16 -24.14 -22.21
CA MET A 1 16.49 -23.56 -21.95
C MET A 1 16.35 -22.04 -21.79
N ASN A 2 16.98 -21.48 -20.76
CA ASN A 2 17.13 -20.05 -20.45
C ASN A 2 15.84 -19.20 -20.40
N TRP A 3 15.08 -19.30 -19.30
CA TRP A 3 14.04 -18.32 -18.93
C TRP A 3 14.23 -17.66 -17.56
N PHE A 4 15.25 -18.07 -16.78
CA PHE A 4 15.62 -17.46 -15.49
C PHE A 4 17.04 -16.88 -15.54
N THR A 5 17.22 -15.78 -16.27
CA THR A 5 18.41 -14.93 -16.13
C THR A 5 17.97 -13.50 -15.87
N ARG A 6 17.88 -13.11 -14.58
CA ARG A 6 17.70 -11.70 -14.19
C ARG A 6 18.84 -10.90 -14.82
N LYS A 7 18.53 -9.98 -15.74
CA LYS A 7 19.54 -9.12 -16.36
C LYS A 7 20.10 -8.17 -15.30
N ASN A 8 21.41 -8.27 -15.04
CA ASN A 8 22.11 -7.39 -14.10
C ASN A 8 21.91 -5.92 -14.51
N LYS A 9 21.38 -5.10 -13.58
CA LYS A 9 21.05 -3.69 -13.80
C LYS A 9 22.14 -2.71 -13.33
N PHE A 10 23.28 -3.22 -12.86
CA PHE A 10 24.45 -2.47 -12.39
C PHE A 10 25.74 -3.14 -12.89
N LEU A 11 25.97 -3.06 -14.20
CA LEU A 11 27.17 -3.59 -14.86
C LEU A 11 28.33 -2.60 -14.69
N VAL A 12 29.36 -3.00 -13.93
CA VAL A 12 30.52 -2.16 -13.59
C VAL A 12 31.83 -2.59 -14.26
N THR A 13 31.85 -3.70 -14.99
CA THR A 13 33.05 -4.19 -15.68
C THR A 13 33.51 -3.18 -16.74
N GLY A 14 34.76 -2.72 -16.63
CA GLY A 14 35.34 -1.67 -17.48
C GLY A 14 34.85 -0.25 -17.17
N LYS A 15 33.93 -0.07 -16.20
CA LYS A 15 33.37 1.24 -15.83
C LYS A 15 34.18 1.92 -14.75
N THR A 16 34.12 3.26 -14.70
CA THR A 16 34.85 4.06 -13.72
C THR A 16 33.92 4.53 -12.61
N VAL A 17 34.25 4.18 -11.36
CA VAL A 17 33.42 4.41 -10.18
C VAL A 17 34.16 5.20 -9.11
N ILE A 18 33.53 6.27 -8.63
CA ILE A 18 34.02 7.08 -7.50
C ILE A 18 33.41 6.53 -6.20
N VAL A 19 34.22 6.33 -5.15
CA VAL A 19 33.74 5.92 -3.81
C VAL A 19 34.25 6.90 -2.75
N THR A 20 33.34 7.72 -2.22
CA THR A 20 33.67 8.65 -1.13
C THR A 20 33.67 7.93 0.21
N GLY A 21 34.54 8.33 1.13
CA GLY A 21 34.81 7.56 2.35
C GLY A 21 35.53 6.22 2.10
N GLY A 22 36.06 6.00 0.89
CA GLY A 22 36.63 4.72 0.43
C GLY A 22 37.90 4.24 1.14
N SER A 23 38.41 4.96 2.14
CA SER A 23 39.65 4.62 2.85
C SER A 23 39.47 3.65 4.02
N GLN A 24 38.23 3.41 4.49
CA GLN A 24 37.92 2.48 5.59
C GLN A 24 36.44 2.06 5.59
N GLY A 25 36.09 1.05 6.38
CA GLY A 25 34.70 0.60 6.59
C GLY A 25 33.96 0.20 5.31
N MET A 26 32.66 0.49 5.25
CA MET A 26 31.79 0.15 4.11
C MET A 26 32.29 0.71 2.77
N GLY A 27 32.87 1.92 2.75
CA GLY A 27 33.43 2.50 1.53
C GLY A 27 34.58 1.68 0.96
N LEU A 28 35.47 1.18 1.82
CA LEU A 28 36.57 0.30 1.41
C LEU A 28 36.06 -1.09 0.94
N GLY A 29 35.07 -1.66 1.63
CA GLY A 29 34.43 -2.93 1.21
C GLY A 29 33.79 -2.82 -0.18
N ILE A 30 33.03 -1.75 -0.42
CA ILE A 30 32.44 -1.44 -1.73
C ILE A 30 33.53 -1.29 -2.80
N ALA A 31 34.59 -0.53 -2.52
CA ALA A 31 35.68 -0.32 -3.47
C ALA A 31 36.38 -1.64 -3.86
N LYS A 32 36.66 -2.53 -2.89
CA LYS A 32 37.18 -3.88 -3.15
C LYS A 32 36.21 -4.72 -3.99
N LYS A 33 34.92 -4.70 -3.67
CA LYS A 33 33.91 -5.49 -4.40
C LYS A 33 33.75 -5.03 -5.84
N LEU A 34 33.78 -3.72 -6.08
CA LEU A 34 33.79 -3.13 -7.43
C LEU A 34 35.05 -3.54 -8.22
N ALA A 35 36.23 -3.50 -7.60
CA ALA A 35 37.46 -3.99 -8.21
C ALA A 35 37.35 -5.49 -8.61
N SER A 36 36.79 -6.33 -7.74
CA SER A 36 36.59 -7.77 -8.04
C SER A 36 35.62 -8.04 -9.20
N LYS A 37 34.71 -7.09 -9.49
CA LYS A 37 33.74 -7.13 -10.61
C LYS A 37 34.24 -6.43 -11.89
N GLY A 38 35.50 -5.99 -11.90
CA GLY A 38 36.15 -5.45 -13.10
C GLY A 38 36.07 -3.93 -13.27
N ALA A 39 35.67 -3.17 -12.24
CA ALA A 39 35.59 -1.71 -12.31
C ALA A 39 36.96 -1.03 -12.14
N ASN A 40 37.13 0.14 -12.77
CA ASN A 40 38.14 1.12 -12.36
C ASN A 40 37.60 1.86 -11.14
N VAL A 41 38.40 2.04 -10.10
CA VAL A 41 37.92 2.61 -8.83
C VAL A 41 38.78 3.80 -8.40
N VAL A 42 38.12 4.93 -8.13
CA VAL A 42 38.73 6.10 -7.49
C VAL A 42 38.15 6.26 -6.09
N ILE A 43 38.99 6.24 -5.06
CA ILE A 43 38.57 6.47 -3.67
C ILE A 43 38.87 7.89 -3.21
N VAL A 44 37.96 8.47 -2.42
CA VAL A 44 38.07 9.85 -1.95
C VAL A 44 37.89 9.94 -0.43
N ALA A 45 38.85 10.54 0.27
CA ALA A 45 38.84 10.82 1.71
C ALA A 45 39.82 11.97 2.01
N GLN A 46 40.11 12.28 3.29
CA GLN A 46 41.04 13.36 3.66
C GLN A 46 42.46 12.89 4.07
N ASN A 47 42.62 11.62 4.46
CA ASN A 47 43.89 11.11 5.00
C ASN A 47 44.67 10.33 3.94
N VAL A 48 45.77 10.91 3.44
CA VAL A 48 46.58 10.34 2.36
C VAL A 48 47.19 8.96 2.71
N PRO A 49 47.83 8.74 3.87
CA PRO A 49 48.34 7.40 4.23
C PRO A 49 47.25 6.30 4.25
N LYS A 50 46.04 6.61 4.72
CA LYS A 50 44.90 5.67 4.65
C LYS A 50 44.45 5.42 3.22
N LEU A 51 44.44 6.44 2.36
CA LEU A 51 44.10 6.31 0.93
C LEU A 51 45.11 5.45 0.16
N GLU A 52 46.41 5.62 0.39
CA GLU A 52 47.45 4.80 -0.25
C GLU A 52 47.32 3.32 0.13
N ASN A 53 47.12 3.03 1.41
CA ASN A 53 46.95 1.66 1.90
C ASN A 53 45.63 1.03 1.41
N ALA A 54 44.54 1.81 1.40
CA ALA A 54 43.27 1.38 0.81
C ALA A 54 43.41 1.07 -0.68
N THR A 55 44.08 1.94 -1.45
CA THR A 55 44.30 1.75 -2.91
C THR A 55 45.07 0.47 -3.20
N LYS A 56 46.13 0.18 -2.43
CA LYS A 56 46.85 -1.11 -2.51
C LYS A 56 45.90 -2.29 -2.24
N ALA A 57 45.12 -2.23 -1.16
CA ALA A 57 44.16 -3.28 -0.79
C ALA A 57 42.96 -3.43 -1.74
N ILE A 58 42.66 -2.44 -2.57
CA ILE A 58 41.63 -2.51 -3.63
C ILE A 58 42.25 -3.12 -4.90
N SER A 59 43.48 -2.71 -5.26
CA SER A 59 44.19 -3.23 -6.43
C SER A 59 44.49 -4.74 -6.35
N SER A 60 44.74 -5.28 -5.15
CA SER A 60 44.88 -6.72 -4.93
C SER A 60 43.58 -7.51 -5.06
N CYS A 61 42.42 -6.84 -5.05
CA CYS A 61 41.11 -7.43 -5.34
C CYS A 61 40.69 -7.31 -6.82
N ALA A 62 41.57 -6.83 -7.71
CA ALA A 62 41.26 -6.70 -9.14
C ALA A 62 40.89 -8.06 -9.77
N SER A 63 39.96 -8.02 -10.73
CA SER A 63 39.58 -9.19 -11.53
C SER A 63 40.71 -9.60 -12.48
N LYS A 64 40.67 -10.82 -13.02
CA LYS A 64 41.74 -11.35 -13.90
C LYS A 64 41.86 -10.66 -15.27
N TYR A 65 41.09 -9.62 -15.55
CA TYR A 65 41.17 -8.82 -16.77
C TYR A 65 42.15 -7.64 -16.56
N GLN A 66 43.33 -7.71 -17.17
CA GLN A 66 44.52 -6.88 -16.87
C GLN A 66 44.44 -5.37 -17.24
N SER A 67 43.24 -4.79 -17.35
CA SER A 67 43.02 -3.41 -17.81
C SER A 67 42.47 -2.44 -16.75
N GLN A 68 42.29 -2.90 -15.50
CA GLN A 68 41.72 -2.08 -14.43
C GLN A 68 42.69 -1.03 -13.90
N ARG A 69 42.17 0.17 -13.62
CA ARG A 69 42.91 1.31 -13.08
C ARG A 69 42.38 1.75 -11.71
N PHE A 70 43.27 2.18 -10.84
CA PHE A 70 42.96 2.62 -9.47
C PHE A 70 43.62 3.97 -9.18
N HIS A 71 42.93 4.84 -8.46
CA HIS A 71 43.43 6.17 -8.05
C HIS A 71 42.84 6.59 -6.70
N TYR A 72 43.43 7.59 -6.07
CA TYR A 72 42.88 8.21 -4.87
C TYR A 72 42.99 9.73 -4.93
N ILE A 73 42.02 10.41 -4.32
CA ILE A 73 42.02 11.87 -4.21
C ILE A 73 41.84 12.25 -2.74
N SER A 74 42.71 13.14 -2.25
CA SER A 74 42.50 13.80 -0.97
C SER A 74 41.57 15.00 -1.17
N ALA A 75 40.41 15.03 -0.51
CA ALA A 75 39.41 16.11 -0.65
C ALA A 75 38.49 16.22 0.58
N ASP A 76 38.06 17.45 0.89
CA ASP A 76 37.05 17.74 1.92
C ASP A 76 35.68 18.01 1.29
N LEU A 77 34.87 16.95 1.17
CA LEU A 77 33.59 16.94 0.43
C LEU A 77 32.50 17.84 1.04
N ARG A 78 32.70 18.35 2.25
CA ARG A 78 31.86 19.39 2.86
C ARG A 78 31.88 20.69 2.04
N LYS A 79 32.93 20.90 1.23
CA LYS A 79 33.13 22.07 0.38
C LYS A 79 32.79 21.70 -1.07
N SER A 80 31.83 22.39 -1.68
CA SER A 80 31.40 22.16 -3.07
C SER A 80 32.53 22.35 -4.10
N VAL A 81 33.44 23.31 -3.87
CA VAL A 81 34.60 23.53 -4.74
C VAL A 81 35.51 22.28 -4.80
N GLU A 82 35.62 21.55 -3.69
CA GLU A 82 36.40 20.30 -3.65
C GLU A 82 35.68 19.15 -4.36
N THR A 83 34.35 19.09 -4.35
CA THR A 83 33.60 18.08 -5.12
C THR A 83 33.65 18.34 -6.62
N ASP A 84 33.60 19.60 -7.05
CA ASP A 84 33.82 19.99 -8.45
C ASP A 84 35.26 19.66 -8.91
N ARG A 85 36.26 19.88 -8.05
CA ARG A 85 37.66 19.47 -8.29
C ARG A 85 37.79 17.96 -8.44
N VAL A 86 37.19 17.18 -7.54
CA VAL A 86 37.18 15.70 -7.61
C VAL A 86 36.60 15.21 -8.92
N VAL A 87 35.44 15.72 -9.35
CA VAL A 87 34.83 15.31 -10.64
C VAL A 87 35.74 15.66 -11.82
N SER A 88 36.38 16.83 -11.80
CA SER A 88 37.28 17.30 -12.87
C SER A 88 38.57 16.46 -12.95
N GLU A 89 39.17 16.14 -11.81
CA GLU A 89 40.38 15.32 -11.72
C GLU A 89 40.10 13.87 -12.16
N VAL A 90 38.99 13.27 -11.70
CA VAL A 90 38.58 11.93 -12.13
C VAL A 90 38.28 11.90 -13.62
N THR A 91 37.60 12.92 -14.16
CA THR A 91 37.30 13.01 -15.61
C THR A 91 38.60 13.08 -16.42
N THR A 92 39.56 13.91 -16.01
CA THR A 92 40.88 14.02 -16.65
C THR A 92 41.63 12.69 -16.61
N TRP A 93 41.71 12.05 -15.43
CA TRP A 93 42.33 10.74 -15.23
C TRP A 93 41.65 9.64 -16.07
N ASN A 94 40.33 9.70 -16.21
CA ASN A 94 39.50 8.77 -16.98
C ASN A 94 39.40 9.17 -18.47
N ASN A 95 40.49 9.66 -19.06
CA ASN A 95 40.59 9.99 -20.50
C ASN A 95 39.54 11.02 -20.99
N ASN A 96 39.21 12.01 -20.15
CA ASN A 96 38.15 13.00 -20.37
C ASN A 96 36.72 12.41 -20.43
N VAL A 97 36.49 11.21 -19.92
CA VAL A 97 35.16 10.60 -19.74
C VAL A 97 34.72 10.76 -18.28
N VAL A 98 33.54 11.34 -18.05
CA VAL A 98 32.99 11.49 -16.70
C VAL A 98 32.68 10.10 -16.11
N ALA A 99 32.99 9.87 -14.84
CA ALA A 99 32.76 8.58 -14.16
C ALA A 99 31.32 8.06 -14.32
N ASP A 100 31.15 6.75 -14.47
CA ASP A 100 29.85 6.10 -14.67
C ASP A 100 29.01 6.06 -13.39
N ALA A 101 29.65 5.97 -12.22
CA ALA A 101 28.95 5.91 -10.94
C ALA A 101 29.67 6.61 -9.79
N VAL A 102 28.92 7.06 -8.80
CA VAL A 102 29.44 7.56 -7.52
C VAL A 102 28.72 6.93 -6.33
N PHE A 103 29.50 6.53 -5.33
CA PHE A 103 29.02 6.10 -4.02
C PHE A 103 29.35 7.18 -2.99
N CYS A 104 28.31 7.77 -2.42
CA CYS A 104 28.39 8.76 -1.35
C CYS A 104 28.37 8.04 0.01
N CYS A 105 29.52 7.49 0.42
CA CYS A 105 29.68 6.78 1.71
C CYS A 105 30.44 7.59 2.76
N ALA A 106 30.88 8.82 2.45
CA ALA A 106 31.47 9.73 3.44
C ALA A 106 30.45 10.12 4.53
N GLY A 107 30.91 10.15 5.77
CA GLY A 107 30.13 10.51 6.96
C GLY A 107 30.67 9.87 8.23
N ASN A 108 30.21 10.36 9.38
CA ASN A 108 30.52 9.83 10.70
C ASN A 108 29.34 10.04 11.64
N SER A 109 29.23 9.22 12.69
CA SER A 109 28.18 9.27 13.69
C SER A 109 28.72 9.87 14.99
N LEU A 110 28.02 10.86 15.55
CA LEU A 110 28.27 11.42 16.87
C LEU A 110 26.97 11.33 17.69
N PRO A 111 26.73 10.22 18.40
CA PRO A 111 25.55 10.07 19.23
C PRO A 111 25.65 10.94 20.50
N GLY A 112 24.49 11.34 21.00
CA GLY A 112 24.30 12.22 22.16
C GLY A 112 22.82 12.57 22.32
N TYR A 113 22.39 12.88 23.54
CA TYR A 113 21.06 13.48 23.74
C TYR A 113 21.06 14.91 23.20
N PHE A 114 19.90 15.37 22.72
CA PHE A 114 19.77 16.67 22.08
C PHE A 114 20.17 17.83 23.01
N VAL A 115 19.78 17.76 24.29
CA VAL A 115 20.09 18.80 25.29
C VAL A 115 21.57 18.88 25.66
N ASP A 116 22.31 17.77 25.53
CA ASP A 116 23.73 17.68 25.85
C ASP A 116 24.64 17.91 24.63
N THR A 117 24.05 18.06 23.43
CA THR A 117 24.80 18.22 22.18
C THR A 117 24.87 19.69 21.76
N SER A 118 26.08 20.20 21.55
CA SER A 118 26.26 21.58 21.09
C SER A 118 25.78 21.80 19.65
N SER A 119 25.39 23.03 19.33
CA SER A 119 24.90 23.40 17.98
C SER A 119 25.95 23.17 16.89
N GLU A 120 27.23 23.25 17.23
CA GLU A 120 28.36 23.01 16.33
C GLU A 120 28.41 21.53 15.92
N VAL A 121 28.13 20.60 16.85
CA VAL A 121 28.05 19.16 16.55
C VAL A 121 26.85 18.85 15.66
N LEU A 122 25.69 19.47 15.92
CA LEU A 122 24.50 19.33 15.05
C LEU A 122 24.80 19.78 13.61
N ARG A 123 25.46 20.93 13.43
CA ARG A 123 25.89 21.42 12.11
C ARG A 123 26.94 20.50 11.48
N ALA A 124 27.96 20.09 12.23
CA ALA A 124 29.03 19.23 11.72
C ALA A 124 28.53 17.86 11.24
N GLN A 125 27.48 17.31 11.86
CA GLN A 125 26.82 16.09 11.40
C GLN A 125 26.05 16.31 10.09
N MET A 126 25.35 17.44 9.92
CA MET A 126 24.75 17.82 8.63
C MET A 126 25.82 18.00 7.55
N ASP A 127 26.94 18.64 7.85
CA ASP A 127 28.03 18.86 6.90
C ASP A 127 28.68 17.53 6.45
N SER A 128 29.03 16.66 7.41
CA SER A 128 29.75 15.42 7.12
C SER A 128 28.89 14.35 6.45
N ILE A 129 27.56 14.38 6.62
CA ILE A 129 26.63 13.38 6.09
C ILE A 129 25.82 13.93 4.91
N TYR A 130 25.06 15.00 5.13
CA TYR A 130 24.14 15.54 4.13
C TYR A 130 24.90 16.31 3.06
N TRP A 131 25.61 17.39 3.42
CA TRP A 131 26.27 18.24 2.44
C TRP A 131 27.39 17.51 1.68
N SER A 132 28.15 16.65 2.36
CA SER A 132 29.17 15.83 1.70
C SER A 132 28.59 14.89 0.62
N GLY A 133 27.38 14.36 0.83
CA GLY A 133 26.66 13.58 -0.19
C GLY A 133 26.02 14.46 -1.26
N ALA A 134 25.38 15.56 -0.87
CA ALA A 134 24.66 16.48 -1.75
C ALA A 134 25.60 17.20 -2.73
N ASN A 135 26.72 17.74 -2.23
CA ASN A 135 27.75 18.39 -3.05
C ASN A 135 28.28 17.44 -4.13
N MET A 136 28.63 16.21 -3.74
CA MET A 136 29.17 15.20 -4.66
C MET A 136 28.14 14.79 -5.73
N ALA A 137 26.88 14.57 -5.34
CA ALA A 137 25.79 14.26 -6.26
C ALA A 137 25.51 15.42 -7.24
N HIS A 138 25.48 16.66 -6.74
CA HIS A 138 25.27 17.86 -7.54
C HIS A 138 26.41 18.09 -8.55
N SER A 139 27.68 17.94 -8.13
CA SER A 139 28.85 18.05 -9.01
C SER A 139 28.85 17.00 -10.13
N ILE A 140 28.57 15.73 -9.81
CA ILE A 140 28.55 14.67 -10.84
C ILE A 140 27.34 14.81 -11.79
N MET A 141 26.18 15.22 -11.27
CA MET A 141 24.99 15.45 -12.09
C MET A 141 25.18 16.61 -13.07
N LYS A 142 25.79 17.72 -12.62
CA LYS A 142 26.21 18.80 -13.52
C LYS A 142 27.07 18.28 -14.66
N ALA A 143 28.12 17.50 -14.36
CA ALA A 143 28.99 16.94 -15.38
C ALA A 143 28.27 15.94 -16.32
N TRP A 144 27.29 15.17 -15.82
CA TRP A 144 26.51 14.24 -16.66
C TRP A 144 25.42 14.91 -17.50
N LEU A 145 24.99 16.13 -17.14
CA LEU A 145 23.94 16.88 -17.84
C LEU A 145 24.53 17.98 -18.74
N SER A 146 25.72 18.50 -18.46
CA SER A 146 26.41 19.50 -19.28
C SER A 146 27.14 18.93 -20.49
N THR A 147 27.35 17.61 -20.56
CA THR A 147 28.01 16.93 -21.69
C THR A 147 27.12 16.86 -22.92
N GLY A 148 26.97 17.99 -23.61
CA GLY A 148 26.51 18.07 -24.99
C GLY A 148 27.58 17.59 -25.98
N GLU A 149 27.15 16.79 -26.96
CA GLU A 149 27.77 16.67 -28.29
C GLU A 149 29.29 16.37 -28.40
N LYS A 150 29.78 15.36 -27.69
CA LYS A 150 30.91 14.56 -28.21
C LYS A 150 30.52 13.11 -28.33
N LYS A 151 30.67 12.55 -29.54
CA LYS A 151 30.46 11.12 -29.81
C LYS A 151 31.44 10.31 -28.95
N GLU A 152 30.92 9.64 -27.92
CA GLU A 152 31.64 8.53 -27.28
C GLU A 152 31.83 7.44 -28.34
N SER A 153 33.03 7.35 -28.91
CA SER A 153 33.40 6.33 -29.90
C SER A 153 33.69 5.00 -29.21
N SER A 154 32.68 4.42 -28.56
CA SER A 154 32.70 3.01 -28.13
C SER A 154 31.30 2.39 -28.20
N SER A 155 31.24 1.10 -28.49
CA SER A 155 30.09 0.43 -29.12
C SER A 155 28.96 0.01 -28.18
N ASP A 156 28.74 0.69 -27.05
CA ASP A 156 27.72 0.30 -26.06
C ASP A 156 26.76 1.44 -25.69
N SER A 157 25.78 1.64 -26.57
CA SER A 157 24.70 2.63 -26.46
C SER A 157 23.68 2.34 -25.33
N THR A 158 24.01 1.47 -24.38
CA THR A 158 23.11 1.02 -23.30
C THR A 158 23.58 1.38 -21.88
N SER A 159 24.69 2.13 -21.76
CA SER A 159 25.28 2.56 -20.50
C SER A 159 24.27 3.25 -19.56
N THR A 160 24.20 2.81 -18.29
CA THR A 160 23.44 3.46 -17.22
C THR A 160 24.41 4.05 -16.20
N ARG A 161 24.18 5.30 -15.80
CA ARG A 161 24.97 6.03 -14.78
C ARG A 161 24.28 5.98 -13.42
N HIS A 162 25.02 5.89 -12.32
CA HIS A 162 24.45 5.59 -10.99
C HIS A 162 24.97 6.49 -9.86
N ILE A 163 24.07 7.09 -9.09
CA ILE A 163 24.37 7.73 -7.78
C ILE A 163 23.89 6.78 -6.69
N VAL A 164 24.72 6.53 -5.68
CA VAL A 164 24.40 5.65 -4.55
C VAL A 164 24.67 6.40 -3.25
N PHE A 165 23.62 6.82 -2.54
CA PHE A 165 23.74 7.46 -1.24
C PHE A 165 23.81 6.44 -0.10
N THR A 166 24.59 6.72 0.95
CA THR A 166 24.61 5.89 2.18
C THR A 166 23.96 6.64 3.34
N SER A 167 22.71 6.30 3.63
CA SER A 167 21.99 6.76 4.81
C SER A 167 22.20 5.78 5.98
N SER A 168 21.16 5.44 6.73
CA SER A 168 21.13 4.51 7.87
C SER A 168 19.69 4.11 8.16
N VAL A 169 19.43 2.93 8.73
CA VAL A 169 18.07 2.53 9.17
C VAL A 169 17.43 3.53 10.13
N LEU A 170 18.23 4.34 10.84
CA LEU A 170 17.74 5.44 11.68
C LEU A 170 16.95 6.50 10.88
N ALA A 171 17.21 6.67 9.58
CA ALA A 171 16.40 7.53 8.69
C ALA A 171 14.95 7.01 8.48
N PHE A 172 14.62 5.84 9.03
CA PHE A 172 13.26 5.31 9.13
C PHE A 172 12.73 5.31 10.57
N PHE A 173 13.61 5.13 11.57
CA PHE A 173 13.23 4.99 12.97
C PHE A 173 14.14 5.83 13.88
N PRO A 174 13.68 6.98 14.41
CA PRO A 174 14.48 7.79 15.32
C PRO A 174 14.62 7.12 16.68
N LEU A 175 15.87 7.02 17.17
CA LEU A 175 16.21 6.50 18.49
C LEU A 175 16.74 7.61 19.40
N ALA A 176 16.43 7.51 20.70
CA ALA A 176 16.95 8.42 21.71
C ALA A 176 18.48 8.35 21.76
N GLY A 177 19.13 9.51 21.79
CA GLY A 177 20.59 9.63 21.71
C GLY A 177 21.17 9.67 20.28
N TYR A 178 20.34 9.66 19.23
CA TYR A 178 20.78 9.92 17.85
C TYR A 178 20.28 11.24 17.26
N ALA A 179 19.76 12.15 18.09
CA ALA A 179 19.30 13.47 17.64
C ALA A 179 20.33 14.27 16.80
N PRO A 180 21.66 14.14 16.98
CA PRO A 180 22.64 14.82 16.11
C PRO A 180 22.82 14.16 14.73
N TYR A 181 22.69 12.83 14.66
CA TYR A 181 23.00 12.02 13.48
C TYR A 181 21.77 11.74 12.60
N ASN A 182 20.64 11.48 13.24
CA ASN A 182 19.38 11.09 12.61
C ASN A 182 18.88 12.10 11.56
N PRO A 183 18.82 13.42 11.83
CA PRO A 183 18.28 14.39 10.89
C PRO A 183 19.07 14.44 9.58
N ALA A 184 20.39 14.34 9.63
CA ALA A 184 21.24 14.35 8.44
C ALA A 184 21.03 13.11 7.56
N LYS A 185 20.77 11.96 8.18
CA LYS A 185 20.46 10.70 7.50
C LYS A 185 19.04 10.70 6.90
N ALA A 186 18.07 11.31 7.58
CA ALA A 186 16.74 11.56 7.05
C ALA A 186 16.74 12.58 5.89
N ALA A 187 17.50 13.67 6.01
CA ALA A 187 17.68 14.67 4.95
C ALA A 187 18.33 14.06 3.69
N LEU A 188 19.35 13.22 3.86
CA LEU A 188 19.99 12.51 2.74
C LEU A 188 19.03 11.54 2.04
N ARG A 189 18.06 10.97 2.78
CA ARG A 189 16.95 10.22 2.20
C ARG A 189 16.01 11.12 1.41
N GLY A 190 15.57 12.25 1.97
CA GLY A 190 14.72 13.21 1.27
C GLY A 190 15.34 13.65 -0.06
N LEU A 191 16.64 13.96 -0.07
CA LEU A 191 17.38 14.27 -1.29
C LEU A 191 17.37 13.12 -2.30
N ALA A 192 17.62 11.88 -1.87
CA ALA A 192 17.57 10.73 -2.77
C ALA A 192 16.16 10.49 -3.35
N ASP A 193 15.11 10.63 -2.53
CA ASP A 193 13.72 10.45 -2.91
C ASP A 193 13.29 11.51 -3.96
N THR A 194 13.70 12.77 -3.79
CA THR A 194 13.49 13.86 -4.76
C THR A 194 14.30 13.64 -6.04
N LEU A 195 15.60 13.33 -5.93
CA LEU A 195 16.48 13.15 -7.09
C LEU A 195 16.04 11.97 -7.98
N VAL A 196 15.36 10.94 -7.45
CA VAL A 196 14.73 9.91 -8.30
C VAL A 196 13.67 10.50 -9.24
N GLN A 197 12.85 11.44 -8.75
CA GLN A 197 11.81 12.09 -9.57
C GLN A 197 12.42 13.03 -10.60
N GLU A 198 13.35 13.88 -10.18
CA GLU A 198 14.10 14.77 -11.09
C GLU A 198 14.84 13.98 -12.18
N VAL A 199 15.52 12.89 -11.81
CA VAL A 199 16.24 12.04 -12.77
C VAL A 199 15.28 11.34 -13.73
N ASN A 200 14.05 11.01 -13.34
CA ASN A 200 13.04 10.54 -14.28
C ASN A 200 12.66 11.62 -15.31
N TYR A 201 12.53 12.88 -14.89
CA TYR A 201 12.34 14.02 -15.81
C TYR A 201 13.54 14.23 -16.73
N TYR A 202 14.77 14.28 -16.19
CA TYR A 202 16.00 14.42 -16.99
C TYR A 202 16.21 13.26 -17.97
N ASN A 203 15.80 12.04 -17.60
CA ASN A 203 15.81 10.89 -18.51
C ASN A 203 14.74 11.03 -19.60
N GLY A 204 13.53 11.46 -19.27
CA GLY A 204 12.42 11.66 -20.22
C GLY A 204 12.71 12.75 -21.25
N ALA A 205 13.16 13.92 -20.80
CA ALA A 205 13.51 15.05 -21.67
C ALA A 205 14.61 14.68 -22.68
N ARG A 206 15.61 13.90 -22.25
CA ARG A 206 16.70 13.42 -23.13
C ARG A 206 16.27 12.33 -24.13
N LEU A 207 15.15 11.64 -23.90
CA LEU A 207 14.59 10.64 -24.82
C LEU A 207 13.70 11.26 -25.92
N HIS A 208 13.19 12.47 -25.73
CA HIS A 208 12.26 13.15 -26.67
C HIS A 208 12.89 14.30 -27.46
N SER A 209 14.18 14.58 -27.30
CA SER A 209 14.91 15.55 -28.13
C SER A 209 14.99 15.06 -29.59
N SER A 210 14.72 15.96 -30.53
CA SER A 210 14.66 15.68 -31.98
C SER A 210 15.99 15.26 -32.61
N ASN A 211 17.10 15.30 -31.86
CA ASN A 211 18.46 15.04 -32.36
C ASN A 211 18.98 13.63 -32.05
N GLY A 212 18.13 12.69 -31.61
CA GLY A 212 18.48 11.26 -31.55
C GLY A 212 19.67 10.88 -30.64
N SER A 213 19.93 11.67 -29.60
CA SER A 213 21.07 11.50 -28.70
C SER A 213 20.93 10.25 -27.82
N SER A 214 21.87 9.30 -27.93
CA SER A 214 21.95 8.10 -27.08
C SER A 214 22.54 8.41 -25.70
N SER A 215 21.94 9.36 -24.98
CA SER A 215 22.41 9.82 -23.67
C SER A 215 22.24 8.73 -22.58
N PRO A 216 23.28 8.41 -21.79
CA PRO A 216 23.19 7.42 -20.71
C PRO A 216 22.09 7.74 -19.69
N LYS A 217 21.24 6.74 -19.40
CA LYS A 217 20.20 6.86 -18.37
C LYS A 217 20.84 7.03 -17.00
N ILE A 218 20.43 8.03 -16.23
CA ILE A 218 20.87 8.18 -14.82
C ILE A 218 19.90 7.40 -13.92
N LYS A 219 20.41 6.82 -12.83
CA LYS A 219 19.64 6.27 -11.72
C LYS A 219 20.21 6.74 -10.39
N VAL A 220 19.33 6.89 -9.41
CA VAL A 220 19.67 7.17 -8.01
C VAL A 220 19.29 5.95 -7.19
N HIS A 221 20.10 5.64 -6.20
CA HIS A 221 19.96 4.55 -5.24
C HIS A 221 20.32 5.06 -3.85
N ILE A 222 19.79 4.43 -2.81
CA ILE A 222 20.11 4.78 -1.43
C ILE A 222 20.14 3.52 -0.54
N VAL A 223 21.18 3.44 0.29
CA VAL A 223 21.49 2.31 1.15
C VAL A 223 21.27 2.69 2.61
N TYR A 224 20.63 1.81 3.36
CA TYR A 224 20.30 1.97 4.77
C TYR A 224 20.95 0.85 5.60
N PRO A 225 22.24 1.00 5.94
CA PRO A 225 22.88 0.11 6.90
C PRO A 225 22.36 0.34 8.32
N ALA A 226 22.36 -0.74 9.10
CA ALA A 226 22.29 -0.71 10.56
C ALA A 226 23.71 -0.52 11.13
N GLY A 227 24.01 -1.03 12.33
CA GLY A 227 25.39 -1.03 12.84
C GLY A 227 26.39 -1.67 11.87
N ILE A 228 27.55 -1.05 11.69
CA ILE A 228 28.65 -1.59 10.85
C ILE A 228 29.93 -1.66 11.67
N ARG A 229 30.46 -2.86 11.86
CA ARG A 229 31.71 -3.11 12.59
C ARG A 229 32.88 -2.42 11.89
N SER A 230 33.30 -1.30 12.47
CA SER A 230 34.25 -0.39 11.84
C SER A 230 34.91 0.51 12.89
N PRO A 231 36.07 1.13 12.60
CA PRO A 231 36.69 2.08 13.52
C PRO A 231 35.78 3.28 13.87
N GLY A 232 34.80 3.62 13.03
CA GLY A 232 33.79 4.63 13.33
C GLY A 232 32.79 4.15 14.38
N PHE A 233 32.36 2.89 14.30
CA PHE A 233 31.43 2.27 15.25
C PHE A 233 32.08 2.05 16.64
N GLU A 234 33.37 1.72 16.70
CA GLU A 234 34.11 1.66 17.98
C GLU A 234 34.20 3.02 18.69
N VAL A 235 34.19 4.13 17.94
CA VAL A 235 34.12 5.49 18.50
C VAL A 235 32.68 5.83 18.89
N GLU A 236 31.70 5.47 18.05
CA GLU A 236 30.26 5.60 18.32
C GLU A 236 29.88 4.93 19.65
N GLU A 237 30.26 3.66 19.85
CA GLU A 237 30.03 2.89 21.09
C GLU A 237 30.59 3.53 22.36
N LYS A 238 31.67 4.31 22.25
CA LYS A 238 32.23 5.04 23.40
C LYS A 238 31.41 6.29 23.75
N LEU A 239 30.69 6.85 22.78
CA LEU A 239 29.91 8.09 22.91
C LEU A 239 28.42 7.85 23.19
N LYS A 240 27.87 6.69 22.81
CA LYS A 240 26.45 6.36 23.01
C LYS A 240 26.01 6.49 24.47
N PRO A 241 24.95 7.26 24.77
CA PRO A 241 24.29 7.23 26.07
C PRO A 241 23.84 5.81 26.44
N ASN A 242 23.79 5.51 27.74
CA ASN A 242 23.43 4.16 28.23
C ASN A 242 22.04 3.70 27.74
N LEU A 243 21.06 4.62 27.64
CA LEU A 243 19.74 4.29 27.09
C LEU A 243 19.81 3.91 25.61
N THR A 244 20.64 4.59 24.81
CA THR A 244 20.85 4.28 23.39
C THR A 244 21.39 2.86 23.22
N LYS A 245 22.36 2.45 24.06
CA LYS A 245 22.89 1.08 24.06
C LYS A 245 21.83 0.02 24.40
N ILE A 246 20.91 0.34 25.32
CA ILE A 246 19.79 -0.55 25.67
C ILE A 246 18.81 -0.65 24.49
N LEU A 247 18.45 0.48 23.86
CA LEU A 247 17.55 0.53 22.71
C LEU A 247 18.12 -0.18 21.48
N GLU A 248 19.45 -0.18 21.32
CA GLU A 248 20.16 -0.89 20.25
C GLU A 248 20.58 -2.32 20.61
N GLY A 249 20.29 -2.80 21.83
CA GLY A 249 20.72 -4.13 22.29
C GLY A 249 20.15 -5.32 21.50
N VAL A 250 19.30 -5.06 20.51
CA VAL A 250 18.73 -6.03 19.56
C VAL A 250 19.29 -5.91 18.13
N ASP A 251 20.07 -4.87 17.81
CA ASP A 251 20.77 -4.78 16.53
C ASP A 251 22.10 -5.54 16.61
N VAL A 252 22.42 -6.31 15.57
CA VAL A 252 23.67 -7.05 15.46
C VAL A 252 24.51 -6.39 14.37
N PRO A 253 25.57 -5.63 14.73
CA PRO A 253 26.37 -4.90 13.76
C PRO A 253 27.00 -5.84 12.73
N ALA A 254 26.81 -5.51 11.45
CA ALA A 254 27.28 -6.30 10.32
C ALA A 254 28.75 -6.00 9.97
N GLU A 255 29.45 -6.97 9.38
CA GLU A 255 30.80 -6.77 8.86
C GLU A 255 30.78 -5.91 7.57
N PRO A 256 31.76 -5.01 7.34
CA PRO A 256 31.77 -4.09 6.19
C PRO A 256 31.66 -4.77 4.82
N ASP A 257 32.26 -5.94 4.65
CA ASP A 257 32.23 -6.68 3.39
C ASP A 257 30.84 -7.33 3.15
N VAL A 258 30.11 -7.71 4.20
CA VAL A 258 28.71 -8.17 4.11
C VAL A 258 27.78 -7.02 3.71
N VAL A 259 28.01 -5.83 4.28
CA VAL A 259 27.28 -4.60 3.89
C VAL A 259 27.55 -4.28 2.41
N ALA A 260 28.81 -4.35 1.97
CA ALA A 260 29.20 -4.11 0.59
C ALA A 260 28.58 -5.12 -0.39
N ASP A 261 28.63 -6.42 -0.06
CA ASP A 261 28.05 -7.48 -0.88
C ASP A 261 26.54 -7.32 -1.05
N THR A 262 25.81 -7.07 0.04
CA THR A 262 24.36 -6.82 0.01
C THR A 262 24.02 -5.54 -0.75
N THR A 263 24.85 -4.49 -0.61
CA THR A 263 24.71 -3.24 -1.38
C THR A 263 24.83 -3.49 -2.87
N ILE A 264 25.92 -4.15 -3.31
CA ILE A 264 26.14 -4.43 -4.73
C ILE A 264 25.04 -5.35 -5.27
N ALA A 265 24.65 -6.40 -4.54
CA ALA A 265 23.56 -7.29 -4.94
C ALA A 265 22.22 -6.54 -5.12
N GLY A 266 21.91 -5.55 -4.28
CA GLY A 266 20.75 -4.67 -4.44
C GLY A 266 20.82 -3.83 -5.71
N LEU A 267 21.98 -3.24 -6.02
CA LEU A 267 22.19 -2.49 -7.25
C LEU A 267 22.09 -3.39 -8.49
N GLU A 268 22.59 -4.63 -8.44
CA GLU A 268 22.50 -5.61 -9.54
C GLU A 268 21.05 -6.03 -9.83
N ARG A 269 20.19 -6.11 -8.80
CA ARG A 269 18.71 -6.23 -8.94
C ARG A 269 18.05 -4.94 -9.43
N GLY A 270 18.72 -3.80 -9.22
CA GLY A 270 18.27 -2.44 -9.50
C GLY A 270 17.27 -1.91 -8.48
N ASP A 271 17.43 -2.31 -7.22
CA ASP A 271 16.63 -1.83 -6.09
C ASP A 271 16.97 -0.35 -5.83
N TYR A 272 15.96 0.49 -5.59
CA TYR A 272 16.17 1.89 -5.25
C TYR A 272 16.62 2.06 -3.78
N MET A 273 15.82 1.56 -2.84
CA MET A 273 16.12 1.54 -1.40
C MET A 273 16.66 0.16 -0.99
N ILE A 274 17.94 0.12 -0.61
CA ILE A 274 18.65 -1.11 -0.23
C ILE A 274 18.85 -1.13 1.28
N THR A 275 18.32 -2.15 1.96
CA THR A 275 18.54 -2.40 3.40
C THR A 275 19.43 -3.62 3.57
N ILE A 276 20.15 -3.71 4.70
CA ILE A 276 21.20 -4.73 4.88
C ILE A 276 20.74 -5.94 5.70
N ASN A 277 19.89 -5.73 6.70
CA ASN A 277 19.39 -6.78 7.59
C ASN A 277 17.84 -6.77 7.63
N TRP A 278 17.26 -7.85 8.14
CA TRP A 278 15.81 -8.04 8.27
C TRP A 278 15.12 -6.90 9.05
N LEU A 279 15.77 -6.41 10.11
CA LEU A 279 15.27 -5.28 10.90
C LEU A 279 15.17 -3.99 10.05
N GLY A 280 16.15 -3.74 9.19
CA GLY A 280 16.13 -2.65 8.21
C GLY A 280 14.98 -2.74 7.22
N HIS A 281 14.63 -3.94 6.73
CA HIS A 281 13.45 -4.16 5.89
C HIS A 281 12.15 -3.82 6.63
N LEU A 282 12.02 -4.27 7.88
CA LEU A 282 10.87 -3.97 8.74
C LEU A 282 10.73 -2.47 9.02
N MET A 283 11.84 -1.76 9.25
CA MET A 283 11.89 -0.31 9.44
C MET A 283 11.61 0.47 8.15
N LYS A 284 12.13 0.03 7.00
CA LYS A 284 11.81 0.61 5.67
C LYS A 284 10.30 0.55 5.39
N GLY A 285 9.67 -0.59 5.65
CA GLY A 285 8.22 -0.74 5.57
C GLY A 285 7.47 0.23 6.49
N ALA A 286 8.07 0.63 7.62
CA ALA A 286 7.48 1.54 8.59
C ALA A 286 7.35 3.01 8.13
N ALA A 287 8.27 3.49 7.32
CA ALA A 287 8.55 4.93 7.21
C ALA A 287 8.35 5.53 5.80
N ALA A 288 7.56 4.88 4.94
CA ALA A 288 7.24 5.36 3.59
C ALA A 288 6.01 6.30 3.59
N GLY A 289 6.27 7.61 3.80
CA GLY A 289 5.31 8.72 3.64
C GLY A 289 5.44 9.46 2.29
N MET A 290 4.47 10.34 2.00
CA MET A 290 4.39 11.19 0.79
C MET A 290 4.35 10.48 -0.59
N SER A 291 3.48 9.46 -0.72
CA SER A 291 2.91 9.12 -2.03
C SER A 291 1.47 9.66 -2.13
N PRO A 292 1.02 10.13 -3.31
CA PRO A 292 -0.34 10.65 -3.48
C PRO A 292 -1.38 9.59 -3.19
N ARG A 293 -2.45 9.97 -2.50
CA ARG A 293 -3.63 9.13 -2.25
C ARG A 293 -4.86 9.80 -2.81
N ASN A 294 -5.57 9.05 -3.66
CA ASN A 294 -7.02 9.03 -3.78
C ASN A 294 -7.37 7.86 -4.69
N GLY A 295 -8.35 7.03 -4.30
CA GLY A 295 -8.93 6.04 -5.22
C GLY A 295 -9.40 4.70 -4.62
N TRP A 296 -10.63 4.67 -4.11
CA TRP A 296 -11.72 3.79 -4.59
C TRP A 296 -11.36 2.30 -4.66
N GLY A 297 -10.64 1.80 -3.64
CA GLY A 297 -10.10 0.44 -3.59
C GLY A 297 -11.05 -0.55 -2.89
N VAL A 298 -10.68 -1.84 -2.91
CA VAL A 298 -11.29 -2.84 -2.00
C VAL A 298 -11.22 -2.39 -0.52
N VAL A 299 -10.24 -1.55 -0.17
CA VAL A 299 -10.07 -0.93 1.16
C VAL A 299 -11.30 -0.11 1.61
N ASP A 300 -11.89 0.70 0.73
CA ASP A 300 -13.02 1.55 1.10
C ASP A 300 -14.30 0.71 1.23
N THR A 301 -14.54 -0.21 0.28
CA THR A 301 -15.59 -1.24 0.38
C THR A 301 -15.45 -2.08 1.65
N PHE A 302 -14.22 -2.30 2.09
CA PHE A 302 -13.91 -3.06 3.28
C PHE A 302 -14.21 -2.31 4.60
N TRP A 303 -14.05 -0.98 4.63
CA TRP A 303 -14.61 -0.16 5.72
C TRP A 303 -16.13 -0.19 5.73
N THR A 304 -16.75 -0.21 4.55
CA THR A 304 -18.19 -0.42 4.42
C THR A 304 -18.64 -1.80 4.93
N PHE A 305 -17.88 -2.88 4.69
CA PHE A 305 -18.18 -4.20 5.29
C PHE A 305 -18.15 -4.16 6.81
N ALA A 306 -17.10 -3.57 7.39
CA ALA A 306 -16.94 -3.52 8.84
C ALA A 306 -18.11 -2.79 9.53
N GLY A 307 -18.62 -1.72 8.91
CA GLY A 307 -19.84 -1.06 9.36
C GLY A 307 -21.07 -1.94 9.15
N GLY A 308 -21.38 -2.28 7.89
CA GLY A 308 -22.59 -3.00 7.50
C GLY A 308 -22.79 -4.33 8.21
N LEU A 309 -21.72 -4.96 8.68
CA LEU A 309 -21.79 -6.18 9.48
C LEU A 309 -22.48 -6.01 10.83
N ILE A 310 -22.18 -4.94 11.57
CA ILE A 310 -22.87 -4.67 12.84
C ILE A 310 -24.32 -4.25 12.61
N PHE A 311 -24.62 -3.50 11.55
CA PHE A 311 -26.01 -3.19 11.21
C PHE A 311 -26.80 -4.45 10.80
N ARG A 312 -26.19 -5.36 10.03
CA ARG A 312 -26.80 -6.66 9.71
C ARG A 312 -26.97 -7.56 10.94
N TYR A 313 -26.02 -7.56 11.87
CA TYR A 313 -26.15 -8.26 13.15
C TYR A 313 -27.30 -7.71 13.99
N ASN A 314 -27.40 -6.39 14.16
CA ASN A 314 -28.50 -5.79 14.92
C ASN A 314 -29.87 -6.09 14.27
N LYS A 315 -29.98 -6.01 12.94
CA LYS A 315 -31.18 -6.46 12.20
C LYS A 315 -31.46 -7.96 12.39
N ALA A 316 -30.43 -8.81 12.35
CA ALA A 316 -30.56 -10.25 12.62
C ALA A 316 -30.87 -10.58 14.09
N ARG A 317 -30.62 -9.66 15.02
CA ARG A 317 -31.09 -9.68 16.43
C ARG A 317 -32.48 -9.05 16.61
N GLY A 318 -33.14 -8.61 15.53
CA GLY A 318 -34.46 -7.98 15.57
C GLY A 318 -34.50 -6.54 16.12
N ARG A 319 -33.34 -5.88 16.26
CA ARG A 319 -33.25 -4.51 16.80
C ARG A 319 -33.64 -3.49 15.71
N PRO A 320 -34.38 -2.42 16.05
CA PRO A 320 -34.55 -1.26 15.17
C PRO A 320 -33.18 -0.70 14.81
N THR A 321 -32.88 -0.54 13.53
CA THR A 321 -31.52 -0.24 13.05
C THR A 321 -31.56 0.47 11.72
N LEU A 322 -30.94 1.65 11.66
CA LEU A 322 -30.82 2.47 10.45
C LEU A 322 -29.35 2.58 10.05
N TYR A 323 -29.00 2.05 8.87
CA TYR A 323 -27.65 2.10 8.32
C TYR A 323 -27.55 3.14 7.20
N VAL A 324 -26.84 4.24 7.50
CA VAL A 324 -26.69 5.42 6.65
C VAL A 324 -25.26 5.52 6.13
N CYS A 325 -25.10 5.77 4.83
CA CYS A 325 -23.83 6.17 4.23
C CYS A 325 -24.08 7.00 2.96
N GLY A 326 -23.03 7.43 2.27
CA GLY A 326 -23.15 8.15 1.01
C GLY A 326 -21.80 8.58 0.45
N THR A 327 -21.83 9.33 -0.65
CA THR A 327 -20.65 10.00 -1.19
C THR A 327 -20.51 11.43 -0.65
N ASP A 328 -19.31 11.72 -0.12
CA ASP A 328 -18.79 13.08 -0.02
C ASP A 328 -18.27 13.51 -1.39
N GLU A 329 -18.63 14.73 -1.80
CA GLU A 329 -18.60 15.18 -3.18
C GLU A 329 -18.10 16.63 -3.34
N TYR A 330 -17.96 17.37 -2.25
CA TYR A 330 -17.59 18.79 -2.28
C TYR A 330 -16.06 19.00 -2.21
N GLY A 331 -15.63 20.25 -2.44
CA GLY A 331 -14.24 20.67 -2.26
C GLY A 331 -13.34 20.59 -3.50
N THR A 332 -12.10 21.03 -3.31
CA THR A 332 -11.12 21.35 -4.38
C THR A 332 -10.76 20.17 -5.27
N ALA A 333 -10.73 18.96 -4.71
CA ALA A 333 -10.38 17.75 -5.46
C ALA A 333 -11.42 17.44 -6.55
N THR A 334 -12.70 17.66 -6.26
CA THR A 334 -13.79 17.51 -7.24
C THR A 334 -13.68 18.56 -8.34
N GLU A 335 -13.50 19.84 -8.02
CA GLU A 335 -13.31 20.89 -9.05
C GLU A 335 -12.13 20.58 -9.97
N THR A 336 -10.99 20.17 -9.39
CA THR A 336 -9.77 19.83 -10.14
C THR A 336 -10.01 18.64 -11.07
N LYS A 337 -10.63 17.57 -10.56
CA LYS A 337 -10.88 16.35 -11.33
C LYS A 337 -11.95 16.55 -12.42
N ALA A 338 -12.93 17.42 -12.17
CA ALA A 338 -13.95 17.80 -13.15
C ALA A 338 -13.33 18.61 -14.30
N LEU A 339 -12.46 19.57 -13.97
CA LEU A 339 -11.67 20.33 -14.95
C LEU A 339 -10.75 19.41 -15.79
N GLU A 340 -10.08 18.44 -15.17
CA GLU A 340 -9.26 17.44 -15.87
C GLU A 340 -10.07 16.54 -16.83
N GLU A 341 -11.33 16.21 -16.49
CA GLU A 341 -12.22 15.39 -17.33
C GLU A 341 -13.08 16.21 -18.30
N GLY A 342 -13.01 17.55 -18.26
CA GLY A 342 -13.79 18.44 -19.13
C GLY A 342 -15.29 18.45 -18.85
N VAL A 343 -15.69 18.20 -17.59
CA VAL A 343 -17.09 18.11 -17.14
C VAL A 343 -17.35 19.04 -15.95
N SER A 344 -18.62 19.26 -15.59
CA SER A 344 -18.95 19.96 -14.34
C SER A 344 -18.70 19.08 -13.09
N PRO A 345 -18.46 19.68 -11.91
CA PRO A 345 -18.38 18.95 -10.64
C PRO A 345 -19.63 18.08 -10.37
N ALA A 346 -20.82 18.58 -10.69
CA ALA A 346 -22.08 17.86 -10.51
C ALA A 346 -22.16 16.57 -11.37
N GLU A 347 -21.76 16.65 -12.65
CA GLU A 347 -21.71 15.50 -13.55
C GLU A 347 -20.65 14.47 -13.12
N LEU A 348 -19.46 14.96 -12.73
CA LEU A 348 -18.40 14.11 -12.18
C LEU A 348 -18.89 13.32 -10.96
N CYS A 349 -19.50 14.02 -10.00
CA CYS A 349 -20.01 13.40 -8.79
C CYS A 349 -21.19 12.46 -9.06
N ALA A 350 -22.09 12.78 -10.01
CA ALA A 350 -23.18 11.88 -10.38
C ALA A 350 -22.68 10.58 -11.02
N LYS A 351 -21.68 10.68 -11.91
CA LYS A 351 -20.97 9.52 -12.49
C LYS A 351 -20.35 8.65 -11.39
N TYR A 352 -19.61 9.25 -10.46
CA TYR A 352 -18.90 8.50 -9.43
C TYR A 352 -19.84 7.95 -8.34
N ASN A 353 -20.81 8.70 -7.84
CA ASN A 353 -21.81 8.20 -6.88
C ASN A 353 -22.50 6.91 -7.38
N LYS A 354 -22.90 6.87 -8.65
CA LYS A 354 -23.46 5.66 -9.28
C LYS A 354 -22.49 4.49 -9.25
N VAL A 355 -21.22 4.71 -9.59
CA VAL A 355 -20.17 3.66 -9.54
C VAL A 355 -19.96 3.16 -8.11
N HIS A 356 -20.05 4.01 -7.10
CA HIS A 356 -20.00 3.57 -5.70
C HIS A 356 -21.22 2.72 -5.31
N ALA A 357 -22.43 3.16 -5.63
CA ALA A 357 -23.66 2.39 -5.39
C ALA A 357 -23.58 0.99 -6.03
N GLU A 358 -23.24 0.90 -7.33
CA GLU A 358 -23.09 -0.38 -8.04
C GLU A 358 -22.05 -1.32 -7.39
N VAL A 359 -20.98 -0.78 -6.81
CA VAL A 359 -19.97 -1.55 -6.08
C VAL A 359 -20.53 -2.07 -4.75
N TYR A 360 -21.15 -1.20 -3.95
CA TYR A 360 -21.69 -1.57 -2.64
C TYR A 360 -22.90 -2.51 -2.74
N ASP A 361 -23.70 -2.39 -3.79
CA ASP A 361 -24.80 -3.31 -4.10
C ASP A 361 -24.27 -4.70 -4.50
N TRP A 362 -23.29 -4.77 -5.41
CA TRP A 362 -22.68 -6.06 -5.81
C TRP A 362 -22.04 -6.79 -4.63
N PHE A 363 -21.47 -6.03 -3.70
CA PHE A 363 -20.85 -6.54 -2.48
C PHE A 363 -21.84 -6.75 -1.32
N GLU A 364 -23.14 -6.55 -1.56
CA GLU A 364 -24.24 -6.82 -0.63
C GLU A 364 -24.07 -6.09 0.72
N ILE A 365 -23.67 -4.83 0.70
CA ILE A 365 -23.49 -4.02 1.92
C ILE A 365 -24.79 -3.98 2.75
N GLY A 366 -25.92 -3.62 2.13
CA GLY A 366 -27.22 -3.57 2.79
C GLY A 366 -27.46 -2.29 3.61
N PHE A 367 -27.11 -1.13 3.05
CA PHE A 367 -27.55 0.17 3.57
C PHE A 367 -29.08 0.28 3.57
N ASP A 368 -29.65 1.05 4.50
CA ASP A 368 -31.04 1.52 4.37
C ASP A 368 -31.10 2.76 3.46
N ILE A 369 -30.05 3.58 3.49
CA ILE A 369 -29.85 4.67 2.54
C ILE A 369 -28.37 4.85 2.19
N PHE A 370 -28.09 4.93 0.88
CA PHE A 370 -26.82 5.39 0.32
C PHE A 370 -27.04 6.72 -0.40
N GLY A 371 -26.74 7.83 0.30
CA GLY A 371 -27.01 9.19 -0.16
C GLY A 371 -25.79 9.95 -0.70
N ARG A 372 -25.88 11.28 -0.66
CA ARG A 372 -24.94 12.23 -1.27
C ARG A 372 -24.92 13.54 -0.47
N THR A 373 -23.79 14.23 -0.39
CA THR A 373 -23.73 15.57 0.24
C THR A 373 -24.36 16.70 -0.59
N PRO A 374 -24.33 16.75 -1.95
CA PRO A 374 -24.90 17.87 -2.70
C PRO A 374 -26.43 17.81 -2.83
N THR A 375 -27.13 18.10 -1.74
CA THR A 375 -28.60 18.10 -1.64
C THR A 375 -29.12 19.33 -0.91
N GLU A 376 -30.39 19.70 -1.15
CA GLU A 376 -31.02 20.84 -0.50
C GLU A 376 -31.09 20.68 1.03
N GLN A 377 -31.38 19.46 1.52
CA GLN A 377 -31.38 19.16 2.96
C GLN A 377 -30.00 19.32 3.59
N HIS A 378 -28.95 18.91 2.88
CA HIS A 378 -27.58 19.09 3.35
C HIS A 378 -27.22 20.58 3.44
N THR A 379 -27.51 21.37 2.41
CA THR A 379 -27.34 22.83 2.47
C THR A 379 -28.06 23.44 3.67
N LYS A 380 -29.33 23.11 3.88
CA LYS A 380 -30.14 23.64 5.00
C LYS A 380 -29.55 23.28 6.37
N ILE A 381 -29.22 22.01 6.61
CA ILE A 381 -28.75 21.54 7.92
C ILE A 381 -27.32 22.05 8.20
N SER A 382 -26.45 22.09 7.19
CA SER A 382 -25.10 22.66 7.33
C SER A 382 -25.12 24.16 7.59
N GLN A 383 -26.06 24.91 6.98
CA GLN A 383 -26.27 26.33 7.25
C GLN A 383 -26.90 26.60 8.64
N ASP A 384 -27.90 25.82 9.07
CA ASP A 384 -28.48 25.90 10.41
C ASP A 384 -27.43 25.68 11.50
N MET A 385 -26.62 24.62 11.37
CA MET A 385 -25.52 24.35 12.29
C MET A 385 -24.49 25.50 12.31
N PHE A 386 -24.06 26.00 11.14
CA PHE A 386 -23.15 27.13 11.06
C PHE A 386 -23.68 28.39 11.76
N LEU A 387 -24.95 28.75 11.51
CA LEU A 387 -25.58 29.93 12.09
C LEU A 387 -25.72 29.83 13.61
N LYS A 388 -26.11 28.67 14.14
CA LYS A 388 -26.18 28.43 15.59
C LYS A 388 -24.82 28.49 16.27
N VAL A 389 -23.80 27.86 15.69
CA VAL A 389 -22.42 27.94 16.20
C VAL A 389 -21.90 29.39 16.18
N LYS A 390 -22.31 30.21 15.20
CA LYS A 390 -22.05 31.66 15.19
C LYS A 390 -22.77 32.39 16.33
N GLU A 391 -24.07 32.15 16.50
CA GLU A 391 -24.91 32.76 17.55
C GLU A 391 -24.34 32.50 18.96
N LYS A 392 -23.85 31.28 19.22
CA LYS A 392 -23.20 30.91 20.49
C LYS A 392 -21.79 31.47 20.67
N GLY A 393 -21.25 32.23 19.72
CA GLY A 393 -19.93 32.89 19.84
C GLY A 393 -18.72 31.98 19.65
N PHE A 394 -18.91 30.79 19.05
CA PHE A 394 -17.84 29.83 18.76
C PHE A 394 -17.22 29.99 17.37
N LEU A 395 -17.61 31.03 16.63
CA LEU A 395 -16.97 31.43 15.37
C LEU A 395 -16.24 32.77 15.51
N ALA A 396 -15.10 32.90 14.85
CA ALA A 396 -14.38 34.17 14.67
C ALA A 396 -14.04 34.41 13.21
N GLU A 397 -13.96 35.67 12.80
CA GLU A 397 -13.47 36.04 11.47
C GLU A 397 -11.98 36.40 11.53
N ARG A 398 -11.25 36.04 10.48
CA ARG A 398 -9.85 36.42 10.23
C ARG A 398 -9.74 36.87 8.78
N THR A 399 -9.06 37.98 8.54
CA THR A 399 -8.71 38.44 7.19
C THR A 399 -7.23 38.18 6.95
N SER A 400 -6.91 37.65 5.77
CA SER A 400 -5.54 37.44 5.28
C SER A 400 -5.44 37.90 3.83
N GLU A 401 -4.29 38.38 3.39
CA GLU A 401 -4.03 38.49 1.96
C GLU A 401 -3.83 37.08 1.36
N GLN A 402 -4.43 36.81 0.21
CA GLN A 402 -4.12 35.64 -0.62
C GLN A 402 -3.92 36.05 -2.10
N PRO A 403 -3.13 35.29 -2.88
CA PRO A 403 -2.94 35.56 -4.30
C PRO A 403 -4.23 35.28 -5.07
N PHE A 404 -4.67 36.23 -5.90
CA PHE A 404 -5.91 36.16 -6.67
C PHE A 404 -5.63 36.31 -8.16
N CYS A 405 -6.09 35.38 -8.99
CA CYS A 405 -6.00 35.52 -10.44
C CYS A 405 -7.18 36.35 -10.97
N PRO A 406 -6.94 37.55 -11.56
CA PRO A 406 -8.02 38.41 -12.04
C PRO A 406 -8.79 37.84 -13.23
N LYS A 407 -8.15 36.98 -14.03
CA LYS A 407 -8.73 36.34 -15.23
C LYS A 407 -9.58 35.10 -14.93
N HIS A 408 -9.16 34.28 -13.96
CA HIS A 408 -10.00 33.20 -13.42
C HIS A 408 -11.10 33.68 -12.47
N GLY A 409 -10.93 34.86 -11.87
CA GLY A 409 -11.81 35.33 -10.80
C GLY A 409 -11.73 34.51 -9.51
N LYS A 410 -10.61 33.78 -9.29
CA LYS A 410 -10.41 32.86 -8.15
C LYS A 410 -9.14 33.15 -7.37
N PHE A 411 -9.18 32.89 -6.07
CA PHE A 411 -7.98 32.79 -5.23
C PHE A 411 -7.17 31.54 -5.60
N LEU A 412 -5.85 31.63 -5.47
CA LEU A 412 -4.91 30.59 -5.81
C LEU A 412 -4.33 29.99 -4.53
N ALA A 413 -4.38 28.66 -4.41
CA ALA A 413 -3.49 27.97 -3.48
C ALA A 413 -2.04 28.12 -3.95
N ASP A 414 -1.09 28.12 -3.03
CA ASP A 414 0.34 28.39 -3.27
C ASP A 414 0.93 27.57 -4.44
N ARG A 415 0.53 26.30 -4.55
CA ARG A 415 0.91 25.37 -5.63
C ARG A 415 0.43 25.75 -7.05
N PHE A 416 -0.50 26.70 -7.15
CA PHE A 416 -1.04 27.26 -8.39
C PHE A 416 -0.48 28.65 -8.70
N VAL A 417 0.40 29.19 -7.85
CA VAL A 417 1.24 30.35 -8.14
C VAL A 417 2.63 29.85 -8.51
N GLU A 418 3.16 30.34 -9.63
CA GLU A 418 4.55 30.15 -10.03
C GLU A 418 5.20 31.51 -10.27
N GLY A 419 6.53 31.60 -10.21
CA GLY A 419 7.25 32.83 -10.55
C GLY A 419 8.73 32.77 -10.23
N THR A 420 9.41 33.90 -10.39
CA THR A 420 10.85 34.01 -10.13
C THR A 420 11.15 34.07 -8.63
N CYS A 421 11.82 33.06 -8.08
CA CYS A 421 12.22 33.03 -6.67
C CYS A 421 13.11 34.22 -6.30
N LYS A 422 12.67 35.08 -5.36
CA LYS A 422 13.45 36.22 -4.85
C LYS A 422 14.83 35.87 -4.29
N ILE A 423 15.04 34.62 -3.87
CA ILE A 423 16.27 34.16 -3.19
C ILE A 423 17.34 33.72 -4.20
N CYS A 424 16.96 33.10 -5.32
CA CYS A 424 17.91 32.43 -6.23
C CYS A 424 17.65 32.63 -7.74
N GLY A 425 16.69 33.48 -8.10
CA GLY A 425 16.33 33.81 -9.48
C GLY A 425 15.81 32.62 -10.30
N TYR A 426 15.20 31.62 -9.68
CA TYR A 426 14.57 30.51 -10.40
C TYR A 426 13.21 30.95 -10.94
N GLU A 427 13.06 31.03 -12.26
CA GLU A 427 11.88 31.61 -12.94
C GLU A 427 10.56 30.83 -12.74
N ASP A 428 10.65 29.56 -12.32
CA ASP A 428 9.50 28.64 -12.17
C ASP A 428 9.33 28.12 -10.74
N ALA A 429 9.65 28.92 -9.72
CA ALA A 429 9.43 28.56 -8.33
C ALA A 429 7.94 28.57 -7.98
N ARG A 430 7.48 27.59 -7.19
CA ARG A 430 6.11 27.52 -6.70
C ARG A 430 5.90 28.44 -5.51
N GLY A 431 4.67 28.87 -5.26
CA GLY A 431 4.33 29.80 -4.19
C GLY A 431 4.64 29.28 -2.79
N ASP A 432 4.63 27.96 -2.59
CA ASP A 432 4.94 27.30 -1.31
C ASP A 432 6.44 27.00 -1.14
N GLN A 433 7.12 26.72 -2.25
CA GLN A 433 8.51 26.25 -2.23
C GLN A 433 9.22 26.49 -3.56
N CYS A 434 10.45 27.00 -3.50
CA CYS A 434 11.32 27.05 -4.66
C CYS A 434 11.98 25.69 -4.91
N ASP A 435 11.61 25.01 -5.99
CA ASP A 435 12.19 23.71 -6.35
C ASP A 435 13.71 23.77 -6.64
N LYS A 436 14.27 24.93 -7.01
CA LYS A 436 15.73 25.10 -7.24
C LYS A 436 16.56 25.30 -5.97
N CYS A 437 16.04 26.00 -4.95
CA CYS A 437 16.81 26.30 -3.73
C CYS A 437 16.23 25.67 -2.46
N GLY A 438 15.14 24.90 -2.55
CA GLY A 438 14.50 24.17 -1.45
C GLY A 438 13.81 25.02 -0.39
N ASN A 439 14.08 26.33 -0.35
CA ASN A 439 13.47 27.26 0.60
C ASN A 439 11.95 27.29 0.41
N LEU A 440 11.24 27.26 1.54
CA LEU A 440 9.85 27.65 1.61
C LEU A 440 9.72 29.11 1.15
N LEU A 441 8.69 29.38 0.38
CA LEU A 441 8.32 30.72 -0.07
C LEU A 441 6.92 31.05 0.45
N ASP A 442 6.62 32.34 0.43
CA ASP A 442 5.25 32.83 0.39
C ASP A 442 4.90 33.12 -1.09
N PRO A 443 3.66 32.92 -1.58
CA PRO A 443 3.31 33.25 -2.96
C PRO A 443 3.58 34.72 -3.34
N PHE A 444 3.56 35.63 -2.37
CA PHE A 444 3.86 37.04 -2.55
C PHE A 444 5.36 37.38 -2.52
N ASP A 445 6.21 36.39 -2.22
CA ASP A 445 7.66 36.49 -2.31
C ASP A 445 8.21 36.17 -3.71
N LEU A 446 7.34 35.77 -4.64
CA LEU A 446 7.70 35.53 -6.03
C LEU A 446 7.78 36.85 -6.81
N ILE A 447 8.90 37.04 -7.50
CA ILE A 447 9.08 38.08 -8.52
C ILE A 447 8.37 37.61 -9.79
N ASN A 448 7.64 38.48 -10.49
CA ASN A 448 6.83 38.10 -11.67
C ASN A 448 5.94 36.87 -11.43
N PRO A 449 5.07 36.89 -10.39
CA PRO A 449 4.17 35.78 -10.13
C PRO A 449 3.18 35.62 -11.29
N ARG A 450 2.84 34.39 -11.62
CA ARG A 450 1.91 33.98 -12.67
C ARG A 450 1.06 32.80 -12.18
N CYS A 451 -0.18 32.72 -12.65
CA CYS A 451 -1.05 31.59 -12.36
C CYS A 451 -0.63 30.38 -13.21
N LYS A 452 -0.45 29.21 -12.57
CA LYS A 452 -0.08 27.95 -13.23
C LYS A 452 -1.09 27.48 -14.30
N VAL A 453 -2.35 27.93 -14.22
CA VAL A 453 -3.44 27.44 -15.07
C VAL A 453 -3.60 28.26 -16.35
N ASP A 454 -3.39 29.59 -16.32
CA ASP A 454 -3.63 30.47 -17.48
C ASP A 454 -2.55 31.54 -17.75
N GLY A 455 -1.47 31.55 -16.96
CA GLY A 455 -0.33 32.46 -17.08
C GLY A 455 -0.57 33.88 -16.54
N GLU A 456 -1.76 34.22 -16.05
CA GLU A 456 -2.08 35.59 -15.63
C GLU A 456 -1.38 35.99 -14.32
N THR A 457 -0.96 37.25 -14.19
CA THR A 457 -0.28 37.74 -12.97
C THR A 457 -1.26 37.82 -11.80
N PRO A 458 -1.05 37.08 -10.69
CA PRO A 458 -1.90 37.18 -9.51
C PRO A 458 -1.68 38.50 -8.80
N ILE A 459 -2.77 39.08 -8.29
CA ILE A 459 -2.76 40.26 -7.44
C ILE A 459 -2.89 39.86 -5.97
N ARG A 460 -2.34 40.67 -5.05
CA ARG A 460 -2.70 40.55 -3.64
C ARG A 460 -4.17 40.94 -3.48
N ARG A 461 -4.94 40.12 -2.77
CA ARG A 461 -6.32 40.43 -2.42
C ARG A 461 -6.62 39.94 -1.02
N GLU A 462 -7.20 40.80 -0.20
CA GLU A 462 -7.71 40.39 1.11
C GLU A 462 -8.86 39.40 0.94
N THR A 463 -8.85 38.36 1.77
CA THR A 463 -9.92 37.38 1.88
C THR A 463 -10.23 37.12 3.35
N THR A 464 -11.51 37.20 3.72
CA THR A 464 -11.98 36.94 5.07
C THR A 464 -12.51 35.51 5.16
N HIS A 465 -12.13 34.81 6.23
CA HIS A 465 -12.57 33.45 6.52
C HIS A 465 -13.11 33.35 7.94
N THR A 466 -14.14 32.54 8.10
CA THR A 466 -14.67 32.14 9.42
C THR A 466 -13.91 30.93 9.97
N TYR A 467 -13.59 30.97 11.26
CA TYR A 467 -12.86 29.96 12.02
C TYR A 467 -13.72 29.43 13.17
N LEU A 468 -13.72 28.11 13.35
CA LEU A 468 -14.32 27.43 14.51
C LEU A 468 -13.33 27.44 15.68
N LEU A 469 -13.78 27.95 16.83
CA LEU A 469 -13.00 28.11 18.06
C LEU A 469 -13.01 26.81 18.90
N LEU A 470 -12.38 25.76 18.38
CA LEU A 470 -12.27 24.45 19.05
C LEU A 470 -11.52 24.53 20.39
N ASP A 471 -10.60 25.49 20.53
CA ASP A 471 -9.90 25.83 21.77
C ASP A 471 -10.87 26.14 22.92
N LYS A 472 -11.95 26.88 22.64
CA LYS A 472 -13.00 27.20 23.62
C LYS A 472 -13.93 26.05 23.93
N LEU A 473 -14.04 25.08 23.02
CA LEU A 473 -14.92 23.92 23.14
C LEU A 473 -14.23 22.73 23.81
N GLN A 474 -12.89 22.73 23.89
CA GLN A 474 -12.09 21.61 24.35
C GLN A 474 -12.58 20.98 25.67
N PRO A 475 -12.87 21.73 26.76
CA PRO A 475 -13.26 21.10 28.03
C PRO A 475 -14.54 20.26 27.93
N VAL A 476 -15.51 20.68 27.11
CA VAL A 476 -16.78 19.97 26.91
C VAL A 476 -16.62 18.81 25.93
N ILE A 477 -15.71 18.94 24.94
CA ILE A 477 -15.31 17.84 24.05
C ILE A 477 -14.58 16.75 24.83
N GLU A 478 -13.72 17.10 25.80
CA GLU A 478 -13.03 16.18 26.69
C GLU A 478 -14.03 15.38 27.54
N GLU A 479 -14.94 16.05 28.25
CA GLU A 479 -16.00 15.42 29.05
C GLU A 479 -16.85 14.43 28.20
N PHE A 480 -17.30 14.88 27.03
CA PHE A 480 -18.04 14.04 26.08
C PHE A 480 -17.22 12.81 25.62
N THR A 481 -15.94 13.02 25.31
CA THR A 481 -15.05 11.98 24.77
C THR A 481 -14.74 10.92 25.83
N GLU A 482 -14.43 11.33 27.07
CA GLU A 482 -14.20 10.39 28.18
C GLU A 482 -15.44 9.54 28.47
N GLU A 483 -16.62 10.15 28.49
CA GLU A 483 -17.87 9.42 28.70
C GLU A 483 -18.16 8.45 27.54
N SER A 484 -18.03 8.91 26.28
CA SER A 484 -18.29 8.11 25.09
C SER A 484 -17.33 6.93 24.96
N ILE A 485 -16.02 7.14 25.17
CA ILE A 485 -15.01 6.08 25.20
C ILE A 485 -15.36 5.00 26.24
N ARG A 486 -15.77 5.43 27.44
CA ARG A 486 -16.09 4.52 28.55
C ARG A 486 -17.39 3.74 28.32
N LYS A 487 -18.45 4.41 27.88
CA LYS A 487 -19.78 3.79 27.69
C LYS A 487 -19.84 2.94 26.43
N GLY A 488 -19.37 3.46 25.30
CA GLY A 488 -19.47 2.79 24.01
C GLY A 488 -18.28 1.89 23.66
N GLY A 489 -17.23 1.82 24.47
CA GLY A 489 -16.12 0.87 24.26
C GLY A 489 -15.36 1.08 22.95
N TRP A 490 -14.84 2.29 22.73
CA TRP A 490 -14.16 2.66 21.49
C TRP A 490 -12.94 1.80 21.17
N SER A 491 -12.63 1.65 19.88
CA SER A 491 -11.42 0.97 19.44
C SER A 491 -10.15 1.64 19.97
N ARG A 492 -9.14 0.84 20.31
CA ARG A 492 -7.91 1.29 20.98
C ARG A 492 -7.18 2.41 20.22
N ASN A 493 -7.12 2.32 18.90
CA ASN A 493 -6.51 3.33 18.04
C ASN A 493 -7.32 4.64 18.01
N ALA A 494 -8.66 4.58 17.94
CA ALA A 494 -9.53 5.76 18.01
C ALA A 494 -9.32 6.52 19.33
N LYS A 495 -9.28 5.79 20.46
CA LYS A 495 -8.94 6.32 21.77
C LYS A 495 -7.59 7.04 21.78
N ILE A 496 -6.51 6.35 21.41
CA ILE A 496 -5.14 6.90 21.46
C ILE A 496 -4.97 8.13 20.55
N ILE A 497 -5.56 8.12 19.35
CA ILE A 497 -5.49 9.26 18.42
C ILE A 497 -6.23 10.47 19.00
N THR A 498 -7.42 10.25 19.59
CA THR A 498 -8.23 11.32 20.18
C THR A 498 -7.57 11.92 21.43
N GLU A 499 -7.09 11.07 22.35
CA GLU A 499 -6.32 11.50 23.53
C GLU A 499 -5.08 12.31 23.14
N SER A 500 -4.40 11.94 22.05
CA SER A 500 -3.24 12.70 21.54
C SER A 500 -3.62 14.09 21.02
N TRP A 501 -4.78 14.24 20.37
CA TRP A 501 -5.27 15.53 19.86
C TRP A 501 -5.67 16.47 21.00
N LEU A 502 -6.39 15.95 21.99
CA LEU A 502 -6.83 16.72 23.16
C LEU A 502 -5.60 17.16 23.98
N LYS A 503 -4.63 16.27 24.19
CA LYS A 503 -3.38 16.57 24.90
C LYS A 503 -2.47 17.60 24.22
N GLU A 504 -2.52 17.75 22.89
CA GLU A 504 -1.77 18.83 22.18
C GLU A 504 -2.39 20.21 22.45
N GLY A 505 -3.68 20.26 22.79
CA GLY A 505 -4.49 21.47 22.83
C GLY A 505 -5.13 21.74 21.47
N LEU A 506 -6.45 21.85 21.46
CA LEU A 506 -7.22 22.18 20.27
C LEU A 506 -6.94 23.64 19.86
N LYS A 507 -6.87 23.87 18.54
CA LYS A 507 -6.59 25.17 17.92
C LYS A 507 -7.75 25.53 17.00
N GLU A 508 -7.96 26.82 16.78
CA GLU A 508 -8.97 27.29 15.82
C GLU A 508 -8.77 26.69 14.41
N ARG A 509 -9.86 26.50 13.67
CA ARG A 509 -9.86 25.85 12.33
C ARG A 509 -10.70 26.66 11.36
N GLY A 510 -10.14 27.05 10.22
CA GLY A 510 -10.86 27.79 9.17
C GLY A 510 -11.90 26.90 8.47
N ILE A 511 -13.18 27.22 8.64
CA ILE A 511 -14.34 26.43 8.16
C ILE A 511 -15.01 26.99 6.90
N THR A 512 -14.34 27.91 6.19
CA THR A 512 -14.80 28.46 4.90
C THR A 512 -13.68 28.36 3.86
N ARG A 513 -14.03 28.35 2.56
CA ARG A 513 -13.09 28.32 1.43
C ARG A 513 -13.60 29.16 0.26
N ASP A 514 -12.65 29.69 -0.51
CA ASP A 514 -12.87 30.37 -1.78
C ASP A 514 -12.99 29.34 -2.93
N LEU A 515 -14.07 28.57 -2.92
CA LEU A 515 -14.42 27.58 -3.95
C LEU A 515 -15.82 27.86 -4.49
N SER A 516 -16.09 27.35 -5.69
CA SER A 516 -17.42 27.40 -6.32
C SER A 516 -18.29 26.17 -6.02
N TRP A 517 -17.67 25.04 -5.65
CA TRP A 517 -18.34 23.76 -5.41
C TRP A 517 -18.30 23.37 -3.92
N GLY A 518 -19.36 23.74 -3.20
CA GLY A 518 -19.55 23.51 -1.76
C GLY A 518 -20.89 24.08 -1.29
N VAL A 519 -21.21 23.93 -0.01
CA VAL A 519 -22.39 24.57 0.61
C VAL A 519 -22.15 26.08 0.73
N PRO A 520 -23.00 26.97 0.18
CA PRO A 520 -22.81 28.42 0.31
C PRO A 520 -22.81 28.90 1.76
N VAL A 521 -21.93 29.83 2.11
CA VAL A 521 -21.89 30.41 3.48
C VAL A 521 -23.05 31.41 3.65
N PRO A 522 -23.89 31.28 4.69
CA PRO A 522 -25.09 32.11 4.86
C PRO A 522 -24.77 33.47 5.53
N LEU A 523 -23.78 34.21 5.03
CA LEU A 523 -23.34 35.50 5.57
C LEU A 523 -23.19 36.57 4.48
N PRO A 524 -23.54 37.85 4.76
CA PRO A 524 -23.21 38.97 3.87
C PRO A 524 -21.69 39.08 3.68
N GLY A 525 -21.25 39.32 2.45
CA GLY A 525 -19.82 39.40 2.08
C GLY A 525 -19.15 38.05 1.85
N TYR A 526 -19.89 36.94 1.95
CA TYR A 526 -19.41 35.57 1.67
C TYR A 526 -20.06 34.95 0.42
N GLU A 527 -20.64 35.75 -0.48
CA GLU A 527 -21.41 35.29 -1.64
C GLU A 527 -20.60 34.43 -2.62
N SER A 528 -19.27 34.57 -2.63
CA SER A 528 -18.33 33.78 -3.42
C SER A 528 -17.58 32.70 -2.62
N LYS A 529 -18.11 32.31 -1.44
CA LYS A 529 -17.46 31.39 -0.50
C LYS A 529 -18.40 30.23 -0.14
N VAL A 530 -17.78 29.10 0.16
CA VAL A 530 -18.47 27.90 0.64
C VAL A 530 -17.95 27.47 2.01
N LEU A 531 -18.77 26.73 2.75
CA LEU A 531 -18.34 25.98 3.92
C LEU A 531 -17.27 24.97 3.49
N TYR A 532 -16.24 24.83 4.32
CA TYR A 532 -15.16 23.89 4.08
C TYR A 532 -15.64 22.46 4.37
N VAL A 533 -15.28 21.51 3.51
CA VAL A 533 -15.71 20.10 3.62
C VAL A 533 -15.39 19.46 4.98
N TRP A 534 -14.32 19.89 5.68
CA TRP A 534 -14.01 19.42 7.04
C TRP A 534 -15.02 19.84 8.11
N PHE A 535 -15.85 20.84 7.83
CA PHE A 535 -16.96 21.26 8.69
C PHE A 535 -18.26 20.55 8.30
N GLU A 536 -18.59 20.46 7.01
CA GLU A 536 -19.89 19.95 6.55
C GLU A 536 -19.96 18.43 6.28
N ALA A 537 -18.86 17.73 5.97
CA ALA A 537 -18.94 16.34 5.50
C ALA A 537 -19.59 15.40 6.52
N CYS A 538 -19.33 15.58 7.82
CA CYS A 538 -19.99 14.81 8.88
C CYS A 538 -21.47 15.20 9.09
N ILE A 539 -21.88 16.41 8.69
CA ILE A 539 -23.28 16.83 8.57
C ILE A 539 -23.97 16.09 7.39
N GLY A 540 -23.18 15.48 6.50
CA GLY A 540 -23.63 14.46 5.55
C GLY A 540 -24.48 13.35 6.18
N TYR A 541 -24.14 12.85 7.38
CA TYR A 541 -24.90 11.76 8.01
C TYR A 541 -26.36 12.14 8.38
N PRO A 542 -26.63 13.22 9.15
CA PRO A 542 -28.00 13.67 9.41
C PRO A 542 -28.72 14.12 8.13
N SER A 543 -28.04 14.78 7.20
CA SER A 543 -28.68 15.26 5.96
C SER A 543 -29.05 14.17 4.97
N ILE A 544 -28.25 13.10 4.84
CA ILE A 544 -28.65 11.89 4.10
C ILE A 544 -29.87 11.25 4.76
N THR A 545 -29.92 11.24 6.09
CA THR A 545 -31.10 10.75 6.84
C THR A 545 -32.35 11.61 6.59
N ALA A 546 -32.19 12.94 6.50
CA ALA A 546 -33.26 13.88 6.17
C ALA A 546 -33.77 13.74 4.71
N ASN A 547 -32.94 13.26 3.80
CA ASN A 547 -33.36 12.89 2.45
C ASN A 547 -34.07 11.51 2.40
N TYR A 548 -33.85 10.64 3.39
CA TYR A 548 -34.51 9.34 3.51
C TYR A 548 -35.87 9.41 4.21
N THR A 549 -36.00 10.23 5.26
CA THR A 549 -37.26 10.41 6.00
C THR A 549 -37.40 11.82 6.56
N ALA A 550 -38.64 12.33 6.57
CA ALA A 550 -38.99 13.58 7.25
C ALA A 550 -38.76 13.51 8.77
N GLU A 551 -38.79 12.30 9.35
CA GLU A 551 -38.65 12.05 10.80
C GLU A 551 -37.18 11.86 11.24
N TRP A 552 -36.21 12.34 10.46
CA TRP A 552 -34.77 12.13 10.71
C TRP A 552 -34.28 12.62 12.07
N GLU A 553 -34.95 13.60 12.67
CA GLU A 553 -34.64 14.10 14.01
C GLU A 553 -34.91 13.06 15.12
N GLN A 554 -35.78 12.06 14.90
CA GLN A 554 -35.95 10.93 15.82
C GLN A 554 -34.68 10.06 15.94
N TRP A 555 -33.77 10.14 14.95
CA TRP A 555 -32.46 9.49 14.97
C TRP A 555 -31.36 10.44 15.43
N TRP A 556 -31.35 11.68 14.93
CA TRP A 556 -30.22 12.62 15.13
C TRP A 556 -30.41 13.65 16.24
N ARG A 557 -31.59 13.75 16.84
CA ARG A 557 -31.88 14.63 18.00
C ARG A 557 -32.48 13.88 19.20
N ASN A 558 -32.12 12.60 19.36
CA ASN A 558 -32.73 11.68 20.33
C ASN A 558 -31.68 10.85 21.10
N PRO A 559 -30.71 11.50 21.78
CA PRO A 559 -29.57 10.83 22.41
C PRO A 559 -29.92 9.84 23.53
N GLU A 560 -31.13 9.87 24.08
CA GLU A 560 -31.56 8.93 25.13
C GLU A 560 -32.02 7.56 24.59
N ASN A 561 -32.39 7.49 23.30
CA ASN A 561 -32.96 6.29 22.68
C ASN A 561 -32.14 5.78 21.48
N VAL A 562 -31.06 6.48 21.10
CA VAL A 562 -30.27 6.19 19.90
C VAL A 562 -28.78 6.13 20.21
N GLU A 563 -28.18 4.97 20.00
CA GLU A 563 -26.73 4.76 20.10
C GLU A 563 -26.09 4.90 18.72
N LEU A 564 -25.29 5.96 18.53
CA LEU A 564 -24.61 6.21 17.25
C LEU A 564 -23.29 5.43 17.16
N PHE A 565 -23.27 4.42 16.29
CA PHE A 565 -22.05 3.68 15.92
C PHE A 565 -21.43 4.27 14.64
N GLN A 566 -20.12 4.56 14.66
CA GLN A 566 -19.39 5.03 13.48
C GLN A 566 -18.18 4.13 13.18
N PHE A 567 -18.00 3.81 11.90
CA PHE A 567 -16.99 2.88 11.40
C PHE A 567 -16.14 3.57 10.33
N LEU A 568 -14.82 3.60 10.52
CA LEU A 568 -13.92 4.36 9.65
C LEU A 568 -12.46 3.86 9.69
N GLY A 569 -11.66 4.29 8.71
CA GLY A 569 -10.19 4.18 8.77
C GLY A 569 -9.59 5.24 9.69
N LYS A 570 -8.49 4.93 10.38
CA LYS A 570 -7.94 5.75 11.47
C LYS A 570 -7.67 7.24 11.16
N ASP A 571 -7.40 7.60 9.90
CA ASP A 571 -7.18 8.99 9.48
C ASP A 571 -8.41 9.90 9.73
N ASN A 572 -9.62 9.31 9.73
CA ASN A 572 -10.88 10.06 9.93
C ASN A 572 -11.25 10.24 11.41
N VAL A 573 -10.51 9.67 12.37
CA VAL A 573 -10.85 9.72 13.81
C VAL A 573 -11.07 11.16 14.32
N PRO A 574 -10.16 12.13 14.10
CA PRO A 574 -10.29 13.46 14.69
C PRO A 574 -11.56 14.22 14.24
N PHE A 575 -12.05 13.95 13.03
CA PHE A 575 -13.29 14.54 12.54
C PHE A 575 -14.51 14.06 13.33
N HIS A 576 -14.51 12.79 13.73
CA HIS A 576 -15.65 12.10 14.34
C HIS A 576 -15.61 12.14 15.87
N SER A 577 -14.42 12.22 16.46
CA SER A 577 -14.25 12.34 17.91
C SER A 577 -14.12 13.78 18.42
N VAL A 578 -13.60 14.71 17.59
CA VAL A 578 -13.34 16.11 18.01
C VAL A 578 -14.16 17.12 17.21
N ILE A 579 -14.00 17.17 15.87
CA ILE A 579 -14.53 18.30 15.08
C ILE A 579 -16.07 18.27 15.04
N PHE A 580 -16.68 17.17 14.59
CA PHE A 580 -18.13 17.07 14.46
C PHE A 580 -18.86 17.08 15.81
N PRO A 581 -18.43 16.34 16.86
CA PRO A 581 -18.96 16.53 18.21
C PRO A 581 -18.80 17.96 18.71
N GLY A 582 -17.67 18.61 18.43
CA GLY A 582 -17.45 20.03 18.71
C GLY A 582 -18.50 20.94 18.05
N CYS A 583 -18.78 20.75 16.75
CA CYS A 583 -19.85 21.46 16.06
C CYS A 583 -21.23 21.19 16.69
N GLN A 584 -21.56 19.93 16.98
CA GLN A 584 -22.82 19.54 17.61
C GLN A 584 -22.98 20.19 19.00
N ILE A 585 -21.96 20.11 19.85
CA ILE A 585 -21.92 20.74 21.18
C ILE A 585 -22.07 22.25 21.06
N ALA A 586 -21.36 22.89 20.13
CA ALA A 586 -21.33 24.34 19.97
C ALA A 586 -22.67 24.95 19.50
N THR A 587 -23.59 24.15 18.92
CA THR A 587 -24.97 24.65 18.65
C THR A 587 -25.80 24.83 19.91
N GLY A 588 -25.51 24.07 20.97
CA GLY A 588 -26.39 23.92 22.14
C GLY A 588 -27.65 23.06 21.88
N ASP A 589 -27.82 22.51 20.67
CA ASP A 589 -28.94 21.65 20.33
C ASP A 589 -28.75 20.23 20.89
N LYS A 590 -29.89 19.55 21.08
CA LYS A 590 -29.98 18.17 21.60
C LYS A 590 -29.56 17.10 20.57
N TRP A 591 -28.33 17.13 20.08
CA TRP A 591 -27.84 16.14 19.10
C TRP A 591 -27.58 14.75 19.71
N THR A 592 -27.99 13.71 18.98
CA THR A 592 -27.42 12.37 19.07
C THR A 592 -25.95 12.45 18.66
N LYS A 593 -25.07 12.13 19.61
CA LYS A 593 -23.61 12.19 19.45
C LYS A 593 -23.04 10.76 19.40
N LEU A 594 -21.80 10.65 18.93
CA LEU A 594 -21.06 9.40 18.81
C LEU A 594 -21.09 8.60 20.13
N HIS A 595 -21.56 7.36 20.06
CA HIS A 595 -21.55 6.39 21.15
C HIS A 595 -20.34 5.45 21.02
N HIS A 596 -20.23 4.71 19.90
CA HIS A 596 -19.11 3.79 19.63
C HIS A 596 -18.33 4.19 18.38
N LEU A 597 -17.00 4.32 18.51
CA LEU A 597 -16.10 4.56 17.38
C LEU A 597 -15.23 3.32 17.07
N SER A 598 -15.50 2.70 15.93
CA SER A 598 -14.71 1.56 15.41
C SER A 598 -13.74 2.06 14.33
N ALA A 599 -12.53 2.43 14.74
CA ALA A 599 -11.45 2.79 13.84
C ALA A 599 -10.54 1.60 13.53
N THR A 600 -10.00 1.56 12.31
CA THR A 600 -9.21 0.44 11.78
C THR A 600 -7.86 0.89 11.25
N GLU A 601 -6.88 -0.01 11.33
CA GLU A 601 -5.56 0.12 10.69
C GLU A 601 -5.68 -0.20 9.19
N TYR A 602 -4.61 -0.16 8.39
CA TYR A 602 -4.75 -0.29 6.93
C TYR A 602 -4.75 -1.74 6.42
N LEU A 603 -5.51 -1.97 5.35
CA LEU A 603 -5.35 -3.14 4.49
C LEU A 603 -4.34 -2.80 3.37
N ASN A 604 -3.23 -3.52 3.35
CA ASN A 604 -2.21 -3.51 2.30
C ASN A 604 -2.54 -4.56 1.21
N TYR A 605 -1.84 -4.52 0.07
CA TYR A 605 -2.06 -5.40 -1.08
C TYR A 605 -0.75 -6.08 -1.52
N GLU A 606 -0.68 -7.39 -1.35
CA GLU A 606 0.54 -8.19 -1.47
C GLU A 606 1.70 -7.46 -0.75
N GLY A 607 2.93 -7.49 -1.26
CA GLY A 607 4.08 -6.77 -0.69
C GLY A 607 4.06 -5.24 -0.83
N GLY A 608 2.91 -4.57 -0.73
CA GLY A 608 2.79 -3.15 -1.02
C GLY A 608 1.46 -2.49 -0.65
N LYS A 609 1.28 -1.25 -1.12
CA LYS A 609 0.05 -0.46 -0.95
C LYS A 609 -0.72 -0.39 -2.27
N PHE A 610 -2.05 -0.41 -2.19
CA PHE A 610 -2.94 -0.08 -3.30
C PHE A 610 -2.52 1.26 -3.95
N SER A 611 -2.56 1.34 -5.27
CA SER A 611 -2.11 2.53 -6.02
C SER A 611 -2.82 2.64 -7.37
N LYS A 612 -3.85 3.50 -7.43
CA LYS A 612 -4.66 3.74 -8.64
C LYS A 612 -3.82 4.26 -9.81
N SER A 613 -2.90 5.19 -9.58
CA SER A 613 -2.00 5.73 -10.62
C SER A 613 -1.00 4.73 -11.19
N ARG A 614 -0.70 3.64 -10.46
CA ARG A 614 0.18 2.54 -10.93
C ARG A 614 -0.60 1.29 -11.35
N GLY A 615 -1.92 1.27 -11.20
CA GLY A 615 -2.76 0.09 -11.45
C GLY A 615 -2.51 -1.08 -10.49
N ILE A 616 -2.03 -0.81 -9.27
CA ILE A 616 -1.68 -1.86 -8.29
C ILE A 616 -2.83 -2.02 -7.30
N GLY A 617 -3.33 -3.25 -7.17
CA GLY A 617 -4.42 -3.63 -6.27
C GLY A 617 -5.75 -3.88 -6.97
N VAL A 618 -6.67 -4.51 -6.24
CA VAL A 618 -8.06 -4.70 -6.65
C VAL A 618 -8.88 -3.49 -6.21
N PHE A 619 -9.74 -3.01 -7.09
CA PHE A 619 -10.62 -1.87 -6.87
C PHE A 619 -12.07 -2.36 -6.90
N GLY A 620 -12.97 -1.70 -6.17
CA GLY A 620 -14.33 -2.25 -5.94
C GLY A 620 -15.09 -2.54 -7.25
N ASN A 621 -14.88 -1.71 -8.27
CA ASN A 621 -15.51 -1.84 -9.59
C ASN A 621 -14.97 -3.01 -10.43
N ASN A 622 -13.78 -3.54 -10.14
CA ASN A 622 -13.16 -4.65 -10.88
C ASN A 622 -13.01 -5.96 -10.08
N ALA A 623 -13.33 -5.98 -8.78
CA ALA A 623 -13.41 -7.22 -8.00
C ALA A 623 -14.37 -8.25 -8.64
N LYS A 624 -15.50 -7.78 -9.18
CA LYS A 624 -16.50 -8.59 -9.92
C LYS A 624 -15.96 -9.24 -11.20
N GLU A 625 -14.90 -8.69 -11.80
CA GLU A 625 -14.29 -9.23 -13.03
C GLU A 625 -13.56 -10.57 -12.78
N THR A 626 -13.27 -10.91 -11.52
CA THR A 626 -12.70 -12.22 -11.15
C THR A 626 -13.67 -13.39 -11.32
N GLY A 627 -14.97 -13.13 -11.40
CA GLY A 627 -16.01 -14.16 -11.40
C GLY A 627 -16.24 -14.84 -10.04
N ILE A 628 -15.58 -14.37 -8.98
CA ILE A 628 -15.72 -14.92 -7.62
C ILE A 628 -16.88 -14.23 -6.88
N PRO A 629 -17.81 -14.99 -6.25
CA PRO A 629 -18.95 -14.41 -5.53
C PRO A 629 -18.56 -13.43 -4.41
N PRO A 630 -19.40 -12.41 -4.12
CA PRO A 630 -19.10 -11.39 -3.12
C PRO A 630 -18.87 -11.97 -1.73
N ASP A 631 -19.59 -13.02 -1.32
CA ASP A 631 -19.40 -13.68 -0.02
C ASP A 631 -17.99 -14.21 0.23
N VAL A 632 -17.28 -14.69 -0.82
CA VAL A 632 -15.90 -15.16 -0.67
C VAL A 632 -14.96 -13.98 -0.38
N TRP A 633 -15.21 -12.83 -1.01
CA TRP A 633 -14.52 -11.57 -0.70
C TRP A 633 -14.84 -11.08 0.70
N ARG A 634 -16.13 -11.03 1.08
CA ARG A 634 -16.57 -10.62 2.41
C ARG A 634 -15.90 -11.48 3.48
N TYR A 635 -15.94 -12.81 3.35
CA TYR A 635 -15.28 -13.75 4.26
C TYR A 635 -13.79 -13.43 4.42
N TYR A 636 -13.04 -13.41 3.33
CA TYR A 636 -11.58 -13.25 3.40
C TYR A 636 -11.17 -11.88 3.97
N LEU A 637 -11.86 -10.81 3.57
CA LEU A 637 -11.57 -9.46 4.06
C LEU A 637 -11.90 -9.32 5.55
N LEU A 638 -13.04 -9.86 6.01
CA LEU A 638 -13.44 -9.81 7.42
C LEU A 638 -12.58 -10.72 8.30
N LYS A 639 -12.18 -11.91 7.81
CA LYS A 639 -11.18 -12.78 8.48
C LYS A 639 -9.85 -12.06 8.68
N ASN A 640 -9.45 -11.21 7.72
CA ASN A 640 -8.22 -10.45 7.77
C ASN A 640 -8.43 -8.99 8.21
N ARG A 641 -9.43 -8.71 9.06
CA ARG A 641 -9.71 -7.34 9.48
C ARG A 641 -8.56 -6.73 10.32
N PRO A 642 -8.05 -5.53 9.97
CA PRO A 642 -6.95 -4.86 10.66
C PRO A 642 -7.46 -4.11 11.89
N GLU A 643 -7.91 -4.88 12.88
CA GLU A 643 -8.44 -4.38 14.16
C GLU A 643 -7.32 -3.93 15.11
N SER A 644 -6.18 -4.65 15.09
CA SER A 644 -5.06 -4.50 16.03
C SER A 644 -3.76 -4.02 15.39
N GLY A 645 -3.73 -3.87 14.07
CA GLY A 645 -2.54 -3.60 13.25
C GLY A 645 -2.87 -3.73 11.77
N ASP A 646 -2.03 -3.15 10.90
CA ASP A 646 -2.17 -3.28 9.44
C ASP A 646 -2.22 -4.77 9.01
N THR A 647 -3.05 -5.12 8.04
CA THR A 647 -3.14 -6.47 7.45
C THR A 647 -2.84 -6.44 5.96
N GLN A 648 -2.76 -7.60 5.31
CA GLN A 648 -2.34 -7.75 3.92
C GLN A 648 -3.31 -8.65 3.16
N PHE A 649 -3.81 -8.17 2.02
CA PHE A 649 -4.51 -9.00 1.05
C PHE A 649 -3.50 -9.79 0.22
N GLU A 650 -3.68 -11.11 0.09
CA GLU A 650 -2.84 -11.96 -0.75
C GLU A 650 -3.69 -12.99 -1.49
N TRP A 651 -3.44 -13.18 -2.79
CA TRP A 651 -4.27 -14.06 -3.61
C TRP A 651 -4.23 -15.54 -3.21
N ARG A 652 -3.08 -16.03 -2.73
CA ARG A 652 -2.96 -17.43 -2.26
C ARG A 652 -3.77 -17.63 -0.98
N SER A 653 -3.66 -16.70 -0.05
CA SER A 653 -4.40 -16.69 1.22
C SER A 653 -5.91 -16.48 0.99
N PHE A 654 -6.32 -15.74 -0.05
CA PHE A 654 -7.71 -15.62 -0.52
C PHE A 654 -8.27 -16.95 -1.03
N ILE A 655 -7.51 -17.66 -1.88
CA ILE A 655 -7.89 -18.97 -2.41
C ILE A 655 -7.94 -20.02 -1.29
N ASP A 656 -7.00 -19.99 -0.35
CA ASP A 656 -6.99 -20.87 0.82
C ASP A 656 -8.22 -20.63 1.71
N GLY A 657 -8.57 -19.37 1.99
CA GLY A 657 -9.80 -19.04 2.73
C GLY A 657 -11.08 -19.57 2.08
N ASN A 658 -11.14 -19.61 0.75
CA ASN A 658 -12.23 -20.29 0.04
C ASN A 658 -12.11 -21.82 0.14
N ASN A 659 -10.98 -22.39 -0.23
CA ASN A 659 -10.82 -23.84 -0.45
C ASN A 659 -10.75 -24.62 0.86
N SER A 660 -9.98 -24.14 1.84
CA SER A 660 -9.64 -24.84 3.09
C SER A 660 -10.56 -24.47 4.25
N GLU A 661 -11.28 -23.35 4.19
CA GLU A 661 -12.25 -22.94 5.22
C GLU A 661 -13.69 -22.95 4.70
N LEU A 662 -14.08 -22.03 3.80
CA LEU A 662 -15.47 -21.96 3.34
C LEU A 662 -15.95 -23.27 2.72
N LEU A 663 -15.21 -23.83 1.76
CA LEU A 663 -15.58 -25.06 1.07
C LEU A 663 -15.39 -26.30 1.95
N ALA A 664 -14.20 -26.49 2.56
CA ALA A 664 -13.87 -27.72 3.29
C ALA A 664 -14.53 -27.83 4.67
N LYS A 665 -14.93 -26.72 5.31
CA LYS A 665 -15.58 -26.69 6.63
C LYS A 665 -17.09 -26.46 6.48
N LEU A 666 -17.52 -25.20 6.35
CA LEU A 666 -18.94 -24.81 6.32
C LEU A 666 -19.69 -25.43 5.14
N GLY A 667 -19.13 -25.33 3.93
CA GLY A 667 -19.70 -25.87 2.71
C GLY A 667 -19.85 -27.40 2.74
N ASN A 668 -18.81 -28.10 3.21
CA ASN A 668 -18.80 -29.54 3.38
C ASN A 668 -19.80 -30.01 4.45
N PHE A 669 -19.85 -29.33 5.61
CA PHE A 669 -20.80 -29.59 6.70
C PHE A 669 -22.25 -29.58 6.19
N VAL A 670 -22.67 -28.47 5.58
CA VAL A 670 -24.03 -28.33 5.05
C VAL A 670 -24.29 -29.36 3.94
N ASN A 671 -23.41 -29.45 2.94
CA ASN A 671 -23.61 -30.29 1.76
C ASN A 671 -23.68 -31.79 2.10
N ARG A 672 -22.83 -32.28 3.03
CA ARG A 672 -22.86 -33.69 3.48
C ARG A 672 -24.20 -34.03 4.13
N VAL A 673 -24.67 -33.20 5.06
CA VAL A 673 -25.89 -33.45 5.82
C VAL A 673 -27.12 -33.34 4.91
N ILE A 674 -27.25 -32.26 4.15
CA ILE A 674 -28.40 -32.04 3.26
C ILE A 674 -28.48 -33.12 2.17
N LYS A 675 -27.35 -33.64 1.67
CA LYS A 675 -27.35 -34.80 0.75
C LYS A 675 -27.75 -36.11 1.42
N LEU A 676 -27.29 -36.37 2.65
CA LEU A 676 -27.67 -37.57 3.40
C LEU A 676 -29.18 -37.57 3.65
N VAL A 677 -29.73 -36.44 4.10
CA VAL A 677 -31.16 -36.30 4.42
C VAL A 677 -32.01 -36.41 3.16
N ASN A 678 -31.61 -35.78 2.05
CA ASN A 678 -32.30 -35.90 0.76
C ASN A 678 -32.20 -37.30 0.12
N SER A 679 -31.35 -38.20 0.61
CA SER A 679 -31.26 -39.57 0.08
C SER A 679 -32.55 -40.35 0.38
N PRO A 680 -33.26 -40.87 -0.64
CA PRO A 680 -34.46 -41.70 -0.42
C PRO A 680 -34.17 -43.01 0.31
N LYS A 681 -32.90 -43.43 0.37
CA LYS A 681 -32.44 -44.63 1.10
C LYS A 681 -32.10 -44.36 2.56
N ALA A 682 -32.15 -43.09 3.00
CA ALA A 682 -31.86 -42.68 4.37
C ALA A 682 -33.11 -42.03 5.00
N PHE A 683 -33.46 -40.81 4.58
CA PHE A 683 -34.49 -40.00 5.24
C PHE A 683 -35.47 -39.30 4.27
N GLY A 684 -35.31 -39.43 2.96
CA GLY A 684 -36.30 -38.99 1.97
C GLY A 684 -36.56 -37.47 1.90
N GLY A 685 -35.65 -36.65 2.44
CA GLY A 685 -35.78 -35.19 2.51
C GLY A 685 -36.61 -34.68 3.70
N VAL A 686 -36.82 -35.50 4.72
CA VAL A 686 -37.63 -35.17 5.91
C VAL A 686 -36.81 -35.36 7.19
N ILE A 687 -36.99 -34.48 8.18
CA ILE A 687 -36.44 -34.68 9.54
C ILE A 687 -37.19 -35.86 10.18
N PRO A 688 -36.52 -36.93 10.64
CA PRO A 688 -37.22 -38.15 11.03
C PRO A 688 -38.18 -37.95 12.21
N GLU A 689 -39.32 -38.65 12.19
CA GLU A 689 -40.37 -38.61 13.23
C GLU A 689 -39.86 -38.97 14.64
N GLN A 690 -38.74 -39.71 14.73
CA GLN A 690 -38.11 -40.09 15.99
C GLN A 690 -37.32 -38.95 16.65
N PHE A 691 -37.03 -37.85 15.93
CA PHE A 691 -36.29 -36.71 16.50
C PHE A 691 -37.09 -36.02 17.60
N ASN A 692 -36.51 -35.93 18.81
CA ASN A 692 -37.14 -35.26 19.94
C ASN A 692 -36.14 -34.32 20.64
N PRO A 693 -36.19 -33.00 20.37
CA PRO A 693 -35.25 -32.05 20.96
C PRO A 693 -35.42 -31.87 22.48
N SER A 694 -36.54 -32.33 23.07
CA SER A 694 -36.76 -32.33 24.51
C SER A 694 -36.20 -33.57 25.23
N SER A 695 -35.69 -34.55 24.48
CA SER A 695 -35.18 -35.83 25.03
C SER A 695 -33.95 -36.32 24.26
N LEU A 696 -32.95 -35.44 24.10
CA LEU A 696 -31.67 -35.80 23.49
C LEU A 696 -30.89 -36.79 24.38
N PRO A 697 -30.08 -37.70 23.81
CA PRO A 697 -29.24 -38.61 24.59
C PRO A 697 -28.17 -37.85 25.41
N GLU A 698 -27.85 -38.31 26.62
CA GLU A 698 -26.82 -37.67 27.49
C GLU A 698 -25.45 -37.54 26.80
N SER A 699 -25.13 -38.41 25.84
CA SER A 699 -23.90 -38.32 25.03
C SER A 699 -23.81 -37.07 24.14
N PHE A 700 -24.92 -36.36 23.90
CA PHE A 700 -24.95 -35.11 23.14
C PHE A 700 -24.58 -33.91 24.01
N LYS A 701 -24.71 -34.02 25.34
CA LYS A 701 -24.59 -32.91 26.29
C LYS A 701 -23.30 -32.12 26.12
N THR A 702 -22.15 -32.80 26.06
CA THR A 702 -20.85 -32.14 25.85
C THR A 702 -20.78 -31.33 24.55
N HIS A 703 -21.44 -31.79 23.47
CA HIS A 703 -21.52 -31.03 22.23
C HIS A 703 -22.52 -29.86 22.31
N ILE A 704 -23.63 -30.01 23.03
CA ILE A 704 -24.58 -28.92 23.29
C ILE A 704 -23.92 -27.84 24.17
N ASP A 705 -23.18 -28.23 25.21
CA ASP A 705 -22.43 -27.32 26.08
C ASP A 705 -21.33 -26.57 25.29
N GLU A 706 -20.62 -27.27 24.40
CA GLU A 706 -19.64 -26.69 23.46
C GLU A 706 -20.28 -25.65 22.52
N ILE A 707 -21.38 -26.02 21.84
CA ILE A 707 -22.13 -25.12 20.95
C ILE A 707 -22.66 -23.91 21.72
N THR A 708 -23.20 -24.11 22.92
CA THR A 708 -23.70 -23.02 23.79
C THR A 708 -22.56 -22.07 24.15
N THR A 709 -21.41 -22.59 24.58
CA THR A 709 -20.24 -21.79 24.97
C THR A 709 -19.73 -20.96 23.79
N LEU A 710 -19.60 -21.57 22.61
CA LEU A 710 -19.18 -20.88 21.39
C LEU A 710 -20.21 -19.83 20.94
N LEU A 711 -21.50 -20.10 21.10
CA LEU A 711 -22.57 -19.16 20.76
C LEU A 711 -22.58 -17.95 21.70
N SER A 712 -22.43 -18.15 23.01
CA SER A 712 -22.23 -17.06 23.98
C SER A 712 -20.98 -16.24 23.67
N GLN A 713 -19.87 -16.89 23.30
CA GLN A 713 -18.65 -16.19 22.86
C GLN A 713 -18.92 -15.35 21.60
N TYR A 714 -19.59 -15.91 20.58
CA TYR A 714 -19.94 -15.19 19.36
C TYR A 714 -20.79 -13.95 19.66
N LEU A 715 -21.80 -14.07 20.52
CA LEU A 715 -22.65 -12.94 20.91
C LEU A 715 -21.81 -11.85 21.60
N SER A 716 -21.00 -12.21 22.60
CA SER A 716 -20.13 -11.28 23.30
C SER A 716 -19.14 -10.56 22.37
N GLU A 717 -18.51 -11.30 21.45
CA GLU A 717 -17.59 -10.75 20.43
C GLU A 717 -18.31 -9.82 19.43
N MET A 718 -19.58 -10.08 19.11
CA MET A 718 -20.37 -9.22 18.21
C MET A 718 -20.87 -7.94 18.89
N GLU A 719 -21.38 -8.00 20.14
CA GLU A 719 -21.76 -6.80 20.89
C GLU A 719 -20.56 -5.87 21.14
N THR A 720 -19.37 -6.45 21.34
CA THR A 720 -18.11 -5.69 21.55
C THR A 720 -17.36 -5.34 20.25
N VAL A 721 -17.94 -5.61 19.09
CA VAL A 721 -17.41 -5.25 17.76
C VAL A 721 -16.04 -5.91 17.44
N HIS A 722 -15.76 -7.07 18.05
CA HIS A 722 -14.64 -7.97 17.76
C HIS A 722 -14.95 -8.88 16.56
N LEU A 723 -15.24 -8.27 15.41
CA LEU A 723 -15.81 -8.91 14.22
C LEU A 723 -14.94 -10.05 13.67
N ARG A 724 -13.62 -9.93 13.73
CA ARG A 724 -12.70 -10.99 13.31
C ARG A 724 -12.74 -12.20 14.26
N GLY A 725 -12.90 -11.95 15.56
CA GLY A 725 -13.07 -12.99 16.58
C GLY A 725 -14.36 -13.76 16.34
N ALA A 726 -15.48 -13.03 16.27
CA ALA A 726 -16.80 -13.61 16.03
C ALA A 726 -16.88 -14.47 14.76
N LEU A 727 -16.23 -14.08 13.66
CA LEU A 727 -16.17 -14.93 12.45
C LEU A 727 -15.43 -16.25 12.67
N SER A 728 -14.34 -16.22 13.44
CA SER A 728 -13.60 -17.43 13.83
C SER A 728 -14.47 -18.33 14.71
N THR A 729 -15.16 -17.74 15.69
CA THR A 729 -16.08 -18.44 16.59
C THR A 729 -17.28 -19.04 15.85
N ALA A 730 -17.87 -18.33 14.89
CA ALA A 730 -18.93 -18.86 14.02
C ALA A 730 -18.47 -20.06 13.18
N MET A 731 -17.21 -20.06 12.71
CA MET A 731 -16.64 -21.22 12.01
C MET A 731 -16.43 -22.41 12.96
N LYS A 732 -16.01 -22.19 14.21
CA LYS A 732 -15.93 -23.26 15.23
C LYS A 732 -17.29 -23.88 15.52
N ILE A 733 -18.39 -23.11 15.51
CA ILE A 733 -19.75 -23.65 15.68
C ILE A 733 -20.10 -24.63 14.54
N ALA A 734 -19.73 -24.30 13.29
CA ALA A 734 -19.90 -25.23 12.17
C ALA A 734 -18.96 -26.46 12.26
N GLU A 735 -17.76 -26.30 12.82
CA GLU A 735 -16.83 -27.41 13.09
C GLU A 735 -17.33 -28.33 14.22
N ALA A 736 -17.93 -27.80 15.29
CA ALA A 736 -18.56 -28.59 16.36
C ALA A 736 -19.70 -29.46 15.81
N GLY A 737 -20.47 -28.95 14.84
CA GLY A 737 -21.44 -29.73 14.07
C GLY A 737 -20.82 -30.90 13.30
N ASN A 738 -19.66 -30.71 12.67
CA ASN A 738 -18.88 -31.81 12.07
C ASN A 738 -18.36 -32.79 13.14
N GLY A 739 -18.02 -32.31 14.34
CA GLY A 739 -17.62 -33.11 15.49
C GLY A 739 -18.71 -34.07 15.94
N LEU A 740 -19.93 -33.56 16.14
CA LEU A 740 -21.11 -34.37 16.51
C LEU A 740 -21.43 -35.47 15.47
N ILE A 741 -21.35 -35.15 14.18
CA ILE A 741 -21.49 -36.11 13.08
C ILE A 741 -20.44 -37.24 13.17
N GLN A 742 -19.19 -36.90 13.51
CA GLN A 742 -18.08 -37.85 13.58
C GLN A 742 -18.13 -38.72 14.84
N ALA A 743 -18.41 -38.13 16.00
CA ALA A 743 -18.52 -38.81 17.28
C ALA A 743 -19.54 -39.96 17.24
N HIS A 744 -20.71 -39.72 16.62
CA HIS A 744 -21.75 -40.72 16.44
C HIS A 744 -21.64 -41.54 15.15
N ARG A 745 -20.63 -41.29 14.30
CA ARG A 745 -20.43 -41.96 13.00
C ARG A 745 -21.69 -41.98 12.13
N LEU A 746 -22.28 -40.80 11.88
CA LEU A 746 -23.48 -40.71 11.04
C LEU A 746 -23.19 -41.09 9.58
N ASP A 747 -23.54 -42.34 9.26
CA ASP A 747 -23.45 -43.00 7.96
C ASP A 747 -24.61 -44.02 7.76
N ASN A 748 -24.60 -44.75 6.64
CA ASN A 748 -25.64 -45.74 6.34
C ASN A 748 -25.66 -46.94 7.31
N SER A 749 -24.55 -47.23 8.01
CA SER A 749 -24.46 -48.30 9.00
C SER A 749 -25.15 -47.90 10.30
N LEU A 750 -24.94 -46.65 10.77
CA LEU A 750 -25.67 -46.11 11.91
C LEU A 750 -27.17 -46.07 11.64
N ILE A 751 -27.58 -45.60 10.44
CA ILE A 751 -28.99 -45.52 10.04
C ILE A 751 -29.67 -46.90 10.06
N ALA A 752 -28.96 -47.96 9.63
CA ALA A 752 -29.49 -49.32 9.64
C ALA A 752 -29.48 -49.99 11.02
N SER A 753 -28.51 -49.67 11.89
CA SER A 753 -28.31 -50.36 13.18
C SER A 753 -28.90 -49.65 14.39
N GLN A 754 -28.97 -48.31 14.37
CA GLN A 754 -29.47 -47.46 15.45
C GLN A 754 -30.25 -46.27 14.88
N PRO A 755 -31.42 -46.50 14.23
CA PRO A 755 -32.17 -45.47 13.52
C PRO A 755 -32.63 -44.32 14.42
N GLU A 756 -32.98 -44.59 15.68
CA GLU A 756 -33.38 -43.55 16.65
C GLU A 756 -32.23 -42.60 16.98
N LEU A 757 -31.02 -43.14 17.23
CA LEU A 757 -29.83 -42.32 17.46
C LEU A 757 -29.47 -41.51 16.21
N ALA A 758 -29.55 -42.12 15.02
CA ALA A 758 -29.34 -41.43 13.75
C ALA A 758 -30.33 -40.26 13.56
N ALA A 759 -31.60 -40.44 13.95
CA ALA A 759 -32.61 -39.38 13.94
C ALA A 759 -32.26 -38.22 14.90
N GLN A 760 -31.78 -38.50 16.12
CA GLN A 760 -31.35 -37.44 17.05
C GLN A 760 -30.16 -36.65 16.51
N VAL A 761 -29.16 -37.32 15.93
CA VAL A 761 -28.01 -36.63 15.29
C VAL A 761 -28.50 -35.76 14.14
N VAL A 762 -29.33 -36.30 13.25
CA VAL A 762 -29.82 -35.58 12.06
C VAL A 762 -30.65 -34.36 12.42
N GLY A 763 -31.64 -34.49 13.30
CA GLY A 763 -32.47 -33.35 13.71
C GLY A 763 -31.67 -32.26 14.41
N THR A 764 -30.74 -32.64 15.30
CA THR A 764 -29.83 -31.71 15.98
C THR A 764 -28.95 -30.96 14.98
N VAL A 765 -28.34 -31.68 14.05
CA VAL A 765 -27.40 -31.11 13.06
C VAL A 765 -28.10 -30.23 12.02
N ILE A 766 -29.32 -30.57 11.58
CA ILE A 766 -30.11 -29.70 10.68
C ILE A 766 -30.48 -28.39 11.39
N ASN A 767 -30.87 -28.46 12.67
CA ASN A 767 -31.12 -27.28 13.49
C ASN A 767 -29.87 -26.42 13.67
N LEU A 768 -28.69 -27.04 13.84
CA LEU A 768 -27.41 -26.33 13.88
C LEU A 768 -27.05 -25.66 12.54
N ILE A 769 -27.31 -26.32 11.41
CA ILE A 769 -27.16 -25.73 10.06
C ILE A 769 -28.07 -24.51 9.89
N TYR A 770 -29.31 -24.57 10.42
CA TYR A 770 -30.23 -23.45 10.38
C TYR A 770 -29.76 -22.29 11.28
N LEU A 771 -29.22 -22.57 12.48
CA LEU A 771 -28.53 -21.57 13.32
C LEU A 771 -27.32 -20.96 12.59
N CYS A 772 -26.50 -21.76 11.90
CA CYS A 772 -25.40 -21.25 11.07
C CYS A 772 -25.89 -20.22 10.05
N SER A 773 -27.08 -20.42 9.46
CA SER A 773 -27.68 -19.43 8.53
C SER A 773 -28.03 -18.08 9.18
N ALA A 774 -28.20 -18.03 10.51
CA ALA A 774 -28.39 -16.79 11.26
C ALA A 774 -27.05 -16.13 11.64
N ILE A 775 -26.13 -16.87 12.28
CA ILE A 775 -24.85 -16.30 12.77
C ILE A 775 -23.88 -15.92 11.65
N PHE A 776 -23.97 -16.54 10.48
CA PHE A 776 -23.21 -16.13 9.30
C PHE A 776 -23.90 -15.04 8.47
N GLU A 777 -25.18 -14.72 8.67
CA GLU A 777 -25.90 -13.70 7.88
C GLU A 777 -25.21 -12.32 7.85
N PRO A 778 -24.60 -11.81 8.94
CA PRO A 778 -23.88 -10.54 8.90
C PRO A 778 -22.65 -10.59 7.96
N TYR A 779 -22.07 -11.78 7.80
CA TYR A 779 -20.84 -12.04 7.03
C TYR A 779 -21.14 -12.43 5.58
N LEU A 780 -22.06 -13.39 5.36
CA LEU A 780 -22.26 -14.15 4.13
C LEU A 780 -23.75 -14.23 3.73
N PRO A 781 -24.43 -13.10 3.43
CA PRO A 781 -25.88 -13.06 3.24
C PRO A 781 -26.38 -13.97 2.10
N ALA A 782 -25.71 -14.01 0.95
CA ALA A 782 -26.12 -14.87 -0.17
C ALA A 782 -25.99 -16.37 0.17
N THR A 783 -24.91 -16.75 0.85
CA THR A 783 -24.67 -18.11 1.36
C THR A 783 -25.75 -18.49 2.37
N CYS A 784 -26.09 -17.59 3.30
CA CYS A 784 -27.11 -17.84 4.30
C CYS A 784 -28.52 -17.97 3.70
N ALA A 785 -28.85 -17.16 2.68
CA ALA A 785 -30.07 -17.35 1.89
C ALA A 785 -30.10 -18.72 1.18
N SER A 786 -28.96 -19.18 0.64
CA SER A 786 -28.84 -20.53 0.07
C SER A 786 -29.04 -21.62 1.13
N ILE A 787 -28.44 -21.49 2.33
CA ILE A 787 -28.65 -22.44 3.43
C ILE A 787 -30.14 -22.49 3.82
N ARG A 788 -30.80 -21.34 4.00
CA ARG A 788 -32.25 -21.26 4.30
C ARG A 788 -33.10 -21.95 3.25
N SER A 789 -32.78 -21.77 1.96
CA SER A 789 -33.44 -22.50 0.86
C SER A 789 -33.20 -24.01 0.91
N GLN A 790 -32.01 -24.45 1.35
CA GLN A 790 -31.67 -25.87 1.47
C GLN A 790 -32.31 -26.55 2.69
N VAL A 791 -32.48 -25.85 3.82
CA VAL A 791 -33.27 -26.35 4.96
C VAL A 791 -34.77 -26.09 4.81
N ASN A 792 -35.19 -25.35 3.79
CA ASN A 792 -36.58 -24.94 3.54
C ASN A 792 -37.22 -24.22 4.74
N ALA A 793 -36.56 -23.16 5.22
CA ALA A 793 -36.97 -22.42 6.41
C ALA A 793 -36.89 -20.88 6.18
N PRO A 794 -37.67 -20.06 6.91
CA PRO A 794 -37.66 -18.61 6.79
C PRO A 794 -36.36 -17.99 7.36
N PHE A 795 -36.32 -16.65 7.48
CA PHE A 795 -35.25 -15.99 8.21
C PHE A 795 -35.28 -16.36 9.71
N LEU A 796 -34.14 -16.71 10.28
CA LEU A 796 -33.97 -16.99 11.71
C LEU A 796 -33.25 -15.83 12.38
N LEU A 797 -33.83 -15.31 13.46
CA LEU A 797 -33.14 -14.33 14.31
C LEU A 797 -31.98 -15.02 15.04
N ILE A 798 -30.87 -14.30 15.19
CA ILE A 798 -29.77 -14.74 16.07
C ILE A 798 -30.33 -14.73 17.52
N PRO A 799 -30.18 -15.82 18.29
CA PRO A 799 -30.68 -15.87 19.67
C PRO A 799 -29.95 -14.87 20.56
N SER A 800 -30.63 -14.40 21.61
CA SER A 800 -30.03 -13.62 22.69
C SER A 800 -29.33 -14.50 23.71
N GLU A 801 -28.56 -13.89 24.63
CA GLU A 801 -27.98 -14.60 25.77
C GLU A 801 -29.07 -15.23 26.67
N ASP A 802 -30.22 -14.56 26.82
CA ASP A 802 -31.38 -15.07 27.57
C ASP A 802 -32.02 -16.31 26.93
N ASP A 803 -31.99 -16.43 25.59
CA ASP A 803 -32.53 -17.58 24.86
C ASP A 803 -31.67 -18.84 25.04
N ILE A 804 -30.38 -18.67 25.37
CA ILE A 804 -29.38 -19.76 25.46
C ILE A 804 -28.88 -20.03 26.88
N LYS A 805 -29.35 -19.28 27.89
CA LYS A 805 -28.95 -19.41 29.31
C LYS A 805 -29.14 -20.81 29.87
N ASP A 806 -30.15 -21.53 29.37
CA ASP A 806 -30.49 -22.91 29.75
C ASP A 806 -29.95 -23.94 28.72
N GLY A 807 -28.87 -23.59 28.02
CA GLY A 807 -28.29 -24.35 26.91
C GLY A 807 -28.96 -24.07 25.56
N TRP A 808 -28.17 -24.13 24.48
CA TRP A 808 -28.69 -24.13 23.12
C TRP A 808 -29.55 -25.38 22.86
N LYS A 809 -30.71 -25.20 22.20
CA LYS A 809 -31.70 -26.27 21.98
C LYS A 809 -32.05 -26.36 20.49
N PRO A 810 -32.02 -27.55 19.87
CA PRO A 810 -32.33 -27.72 18.45
C PRO A 810 -33.85 -27.78 18.20
N THR A 811 -34.58 -26.73 18.57
CA THR A 811 -36.05 -26.69 18.54
C THR A 811 -36.64 -25.89 17.36
N TYR A 812 -35.82 -25.29 16.51
CA TYR A 812 -36.25 -24.42 15.41
C TYR A 812 -36.99 -25.17 14.29
N LEU A 813 -36.56 -26.40 14.00
CA LEU A 813 -37.12 -27.29 12.98
C LEU A 813 -37.48 -28.62 13.62
N SER A 814 -38.78 -28.93 13.65
CA SER A 814 -39.34 -30.12 14.27
C SER A 814 -39.23 -31.38 13.39
N ALA A 815 -39.48 -32.54 14.00
CA ALA A 815 -39.71 -33.79 13.28
C ALA A 815 -40.84 -33.63 12.24
N GLY A 816 -40.77 -34.39 11.15
CA GLY A 816 -41.68 -34.28 10.00
C GLY A 816 -41.41 -33.07 9.08
N HIS A 817 -40.52 -32.13 9.45
CA HIS A 817 -40.16 -31.00 8.59
C HIS A 817 -39.48 -31.45 7.30
N LYS A 818 -39.93 -30.94 6.16
CA LYS A 818 -39.39 -31.28 4.84
C LYS A 818 -38.38 -30.25 4.36
N ILE A 819 -37.13 -30.67 4.20
CA ILE A 819 -36.04 -29.81 3.74
C ILE A 819 -36.04 -29.60 2.22
N GLY A 820 -35.23 -28.65 1.75
CA GLY A 820 -35.00 -28.36 0.34
C GLY A 820 -33.93 -29.26 -0.28
N LYS A 821 -33.62 -29.02 -1.56
CA LYS A 821 -32.62 -29.80 -2.32
C LYS A 821 -31.19 -29.32 -2.01
N ALA A 822 -30.25 -30.26 -1.92
CA ALA A 822 -28.82 -29.95 -1.77
C ALA A 822 -28.28 -29.07 -2.92
N ALA A 823 -27.49 -28.06 -2.57
CA ALA A 823 -26.75 -27.20 -3.48
C ALA A 823 -25.33 -26.95 -2.96
N TYR A 824 -24.38 -26.74 -3.87
CA TYR A 824 -23.01 -26.35 -3.50
C TYR A 824 -23.00 -24.88 -3.09
N LEU A 825 -22.62 -24.59 -1.84
CA LEU A 825 -22.46 -23.22 -1.34
C LEU A 825 -21.23 -22.53 -1.93
N PHE A 826 -20.14 -23.28 -2.09
CA PHE A 826 -18.86 -22.80 -2.61
C PHE A 826 -18.32 -23.75 -3.67
N SER A 827 -17.45 -23.24 -4.54
CA SER A 827 -16.72 -24.02 -5.54
C SER A 827 -15.22 -23.92 -5.29
N LYS A 828 -14.45 -24.95 -5.64
CA LYS A 828 -12.98 -24.88 -5.54
C LYS A 828 -12.45 -23.84 -6.54
N ILE A 829 -11.59 -22.95 -6.07
CA ILE A 829 -10.80 -22.07 -6.93
C ILE A 829 -9.48 -22.78 -7.29
N ASP A 830 -9.06 -22.76 -8.56
CA ASP A 830 -7.77 -23.31 -8.98
C ASP A 830 -6.64 -22.43 -8.43
N ASP A 831 -5.67 -23.03 -7.73
CA ASP A 831 -4.55 -22.34 -7.09
C ASP A 831 -3.71 -21.52 -8.10
N LYS A 832 -3.73 -21.88 -9.39
CA LYS A 832 -3.11 -21.10 -10.48
C LYS A 832 -3.72 -19.71 -10.68
N LYS A 833 -4.99 -19.52 -10.30
CA LYS A 833 -5.65 -18.21 -10.36
C LYS A 833 -4.94 -17.17 -9.50
N ALA A 834 -4.18 -17.59 -8.48
CA ALA A 834 -3.41 -16.65 -7.66
C ALA A 834 -2.40 -15.85 -8.49
N ASP A 835 -1.69 -16.52 -9.39
CA ASP A 835 -0.64 -15.87 -10.19
C ASP A 835 -1.27 -15.12 -11.38
N GLU A 836 -2.34 -15.67 -12.01
CA GLU A 836 -3.14 -14.95 -13.02
C GLU A 836 -3.71 -13.63 -12.48
N TRP A 837 -4.28 -13.63 -11.27
CA TRP A 837 -4.84 -12.42 -10.68
C TRP A 837 -3.77 -11.48 -10.09
N ARG A 838 -2.64 -12.00 -9.57
CA ARG A 838 -1.51 -11.14 -9.18
C ARG A 838 -0.99 -10.36 -10.40
N ASP A 839 -0.89 -11.00 -11.56
CA ASP A 839 -0.60 -10.31 -12.82
C ASP A 839 -1.76 -9.37 -13.20
N MET A 840 -3.02 -9.82 -13.11
CA MET A 840 -4.22 -9.03 -13.45
C MET A 840 -4.31 -7.70 -12.69
N PHE A 841 -3.87 -7.66 -11.43
CA PHE A 841 -4.00 -6.51 -10.53
C PHE A 841 -2.64 -5.98 -10.02
N GLY A 842 -1.53 -6.36 -10.65
CA GLY A 842 -0.16 -6.00 -10.26
C GLY A 842 0.45 -4.78 -10.97
N GLY A 843 -0.31 -4.06 -11.79
CA GLY A 843 0.18 -2.92 -12.58
C GLY A 843 -0.83 -2.38 -13.59
N ASN A 844 -0.43 -1.44 -14.45
CA ASN A 844 -1.33 -0.81 -15.41
C ASN A 844 -1.94 -1.82 -16.42
N GLN A 845 -3.25 -1.73 -16.68
CA GLN A 845 -3.96 -2.55 -17.67
C GLN A 845 -3.64 -2.14 -19.11
N ALA A 846 -3.38 -0.85 -19.37
CA ALA A 846 -3.10 -0.35 -20.72
C ALA A 846 -1.77 -0.90 -21.27
N ASP A 847 -0.73 -0.94 -20.42
CA ASP A 847 0.57 -1.51 -20.76
C ASP A 847 0.49 -3.02 -21.05
N ARG A 848 -0.50 -3.71 -20.48
CA ARG A 848 -0.72 -5.15 -20.68
C ARG A 848 -1.48 -5.47 -21.95
N LYS A 849 -2.57 -4.75 -22.27
CA LYS A 849 -3.20 -4.84 -23.61
C LYS A 849 -2.19 -4.58 -24.72
N LYS A 850 -1.33 -3.56 -24.56
CA LYS A 850 -0.25 -3.26 -25.50
C LYS A 850 0.77 -4.40 -25.62
N LYS A 851 1.14 -5.03 -24.51
CA LYS A 851 2.04 -6.19 -24.49
C LYS A 851 1.42 -7.44 -25.12
N GLU A 852 0.14 -7.71 -24.86
CA GLU A 852 -0.63 -8.81 -25.47
C GLU A 852 -0.78 -8.60 -26.98
N GLU A 853 -1.08 -7.38 -27.44
CA GLU A 853 -1.07 -7.04 -28.86
C GLU A 853 0.31 -7.23 -29.50
N ASP A 854 1.39 -6.82 -28.83
CA ASP A 854 2.76 -6.98 -29.33
C ASP A 854 3.20 -8.47 -29.35
N GLU A 855 2.75 -9.28 -28.40
CA GLU A 855 2.99 -10.73 -28.37
C GLU A 855 2.14 -11.46 -29.44
N ALA A 856 0.88 -11.06 -29.65
CA ALA A 856 0.04 -11.54 -30.74
C ALA A 856 0.62 -11.18 -32.12
N LYS A 857 1.11 -9.95 -32.31
CA LYS A 857 1.82 -9.52 -33.53
C LYS A 857 3.08 -10.35 -33.77
N LYS A 858 3.89 -10.61 -32.74
CA LYS A 858 5.08 -11.48 -32.84
C LYS A 858 4.72 -12.94 -33.14
N ALA A 859 3.64 -13.46 -32.58
CA ALA A 859 3.14 -14.81 -32.88
C ALA A 859 2.68 -14.92 -34.34
N ALA A 860 1.93 -13.94 -34.84
CA ALA A 860 1.51 -13.85 -36.24
C ALA A 860 2.70 -13.74 -37.21
N GLU A 861 3.70 -12.90 -36.89
CA GLU A 861 4.92 -12.77 -37.70
C GLU A 861 5.74 -14.07 -37.73
N LYS A 862 5.82 -14.78 -36.60
CA LYS A 862 6.51 -16.08 -36.50
C LYS A 862 5.78 -17.18 -37.28
N ALA A 863 4.44 -17.17 -37.28
CA ALA A 863 3.64 -18.06 -38.13
C ALA A 863 3.87 -17.76 -39.63
N ARG A 864 3.85 -16.47 -40.02
CA ARG A 864 4.08 -16.02 -41.39
C ARG A 864 5.49 -16.37 -41.90
N LYS A 865 6.53 -16.21 -41.08
CA LYS A 865 7.91 -16.67 -41.38
C LYS A 865 7.98 -18.19 -41.56
N LYS A 866 7.32 -18.96 -40.69
CA LYS A 866 7.27 -20.43 -40.78
C LYS A 866 6.56 -20.92 -42.05
N GLN A 867 5.59 -20.16 -42.55
CA GLN A 867 4.92 -20.44 -43.82
C GLN A 867 5.81 -20.08 -45.03
N ALA A 868 6.46 -18.92 -45.02
CA ALA A 868 7.42 -18.52 -46.04
C ALA A 868 8.60 -19.50 -46.16
N ASP A 869 9.12 -20.03 -45.05
CA ASP A 869 10.17 -21.08 -45.07
C ASP A 869 9.66 -22.41 -45.66
N LYS A 870 8.37 -22.72 -45.49
CA LYS A 870 7.74 -23.93 -46.07
C LYS A 870 7.60 -23.78 -47.59
N GLU A 871 7.17 -22.61 -48.06
CA GLU A 871 7.10 -22.24 -49.47
C GLU A 871 8.50 -22.20 -50.11
N ARG A 872 9.50 -21.62 -49.43
CA ARG A 872 10.90 -21.59 -49.89
C ARG A 872 11.53 -22.99 -49.97
N LYS A 873 11.18 -23.91 -49.08
CA LYS A 873 11.56 -25.33 -49.18
C LYS A 873 10.86 -26.06 -50.32
N ALA A 874 9.59 -25.73 -50.62
CA ALA A 874 8.89 -26.28 -51.78
C ALA A 874 9.51 -25.80 -53.10
N ALA A 875 9.78 -24.49 -53.22
CA ALA A 875 10.47 -23.91 -54.37
C ALA A 875 11.88 -24.48 -54.56
N ARG A 876 12.63 -24.69 -53.48
CA ARG A 876 13.97 -25.31 -53.54
C ARG A 876 13.91 -26.76 -54.01
N LYS A 877 12.93 -27.56 -53.57
CA LYS A 877 12.71 -28.92 -54.11
C LYS A 877 12.33 -28.92 -55.60
N ALA A 878 11.56 -27.94 -56.05
CA ALA A 878 11.25 -27.78 -57.47
C ALA A 878 12.50 -27.43 -58.30
N ALA A 879 13.38 -26.56 -57.78
CA ALA A 879 14.66 -26.22 -58.42
C ALA A 879 15.67 -27.38 -58.41
N GLU A 880 15.74 -28.16 -57.32
CA GLU A 880 16.57 -29.37 -57.24
C GLU A 880 16.08 -30.46 -58.21
N ALA A 881 14.76 -30.59 -58.43
CA ALA A 881 14.20 -31.45 -59.47
C ALA A 881 14.49 -30.95 -60.91
N ALA A 882 14.54 -29.63 -61.13
CA ALA A 882 14.91 -29.06 -62.42
C ALA A 882 16.41 -29.25 -62.75
N ASN A 883 17.30 -29.07 -61.77
CA ASN A 883 18.73 -29.29 -61.96
C ASN A 883 19.12 -30.77 -62.10
N ALA A 884 18.35 -31.70 -61.54
CA ALA A 884 18.55 -33.13 -61.76
C ALA A 884 18.27 -33.57 -63.22
N ALA A 885 17.59 -32.74 -64.02
CA ALA A 885 17.34 -33.00 -65.44
C ALA A 885 18.40 -32.41 -66.39
N ALA A 886 19.35 -31.62 -65.88
CA ALA A 886 20.29 -30.86 -66.71
C ALA A 886 21.72 -30.85 -66.15
N GLY A 887 22.53 -31.86 -66.53
CA GLY A 887 23.98 -31.81 -66.29
C GLY A 887 24.66 -33.17 -66.07
N ALA A 888 24.90 -33.90 -67.16
CA ALA A 888 25.97 -34.90 -67.22
C ALA A 888 27.04 -34.43 -68.22
N THR A 889 28.32 -34.75 -67.98
CA THR A 889 29.55 -34.17 -68.62
C THR A 889 29.81 -32.71 -68.18
N GLY A 890 31.02 -32.24 -67.83
CA GLY A 890 32.40 -32.67 -68.13
C GLY A 890 33.03 -31.62 -69.07
N VAL A 891 34.26 -31.10 -68.95
CA VAL A 891 35.50 -31.53 -68.25
C VAL A 891 36.34 -30.30 -67.80
N GLU A 892 37.38 -30.57 -67.02
CA GLU A 892 38.34 -29.74 -66.24
C GLU A 892 39.27 -28.75 -67.00
N ALA A 893 39.89 -27.84 -66.22
CA ALA A 893 41.32 -27.50 -66.34
C ALA A 893 41.94 -27.12 -64.96
N SER A 894 43.15 -27.64 -64.67
CA SER A 894 43.96 -27.47 -63.44
C SER A 894 44.86 -26.20 -63.54
N ALA A 895 45.55 -25.63 -62.53
CA ALA A 895 46.09 -26.05 -61.22
C ALA A 895 46.36 -24.79 -60.32
N LYS A 896 47.08 -24.72 -59.17
CA LYS A 896 47.85 -25.66 -58.30
C LYS A 896 48.13 -25.02 -56.91
N GLY A 897 48.56 -25.82 -55.92
CA GLY A 897 49.29 -25.42 -54.69
C GLY A 897 48.41 -25.18 -53.44
N ASP A 898 48.68 -25.71 -52.24
CA ASP A 898 49.73 -26.66 -51.77
C ASP A 898 49.18 -27.59 -50.64
N GLU A 899 49.96 -28.59 -50.22
CA GLU A 899 49.52 -29.80 -49.50
C GLU A 899 49.28 -29.70 -47.98
N VAL A 900 48.43 -30.61 -47.46
CA VAL A 900 48.37 -31.06 -46.06
C VAL A 900 48.33 -32.59 -46.04
N LYS A 901 48.98 -33.23 -45.05
CA LYS A 901 48.85 -34.68 -44.78
C LYS A 901 48.54 -34.97 -43.30
N GLU A 902 47.91 -36.13 -43.12
CA GLU A 902 47.24 -36.63 -41.93
C GLU A 902 47.98 -37.87 -41.38
N SER A 903 47.92 -38.10 -40.06
CA SER A 903 48.18 -39.43 -39.47
C SER A 903 47.66 -39.53 -38.02
N GLU A 904 46.99 -40.64 -37.69
CA GLU A 904 46.40 -40.93 -36.38
C GLU A 904 47.41 -41.45 -35.33
N LYS A 905 47.09 -41.28 -34.03
CA LYS A 905 47.19 -42.35 -33.00
C LYS A 905 46.39 -42.02 -31.73
N LYS A 906 46.28 -42.99 -30.81
CA LYS A 906 45.14 -43.19 -29.88
C LYS A 906 45.63 -43.66 -28.49
N ILE A 907 44.71 -43.71 -27.50
CA ILE A 907 44.83 -44.33 -26.14
C ILE A 907 45.61 -43.40 -25.15
N GLU A 908 45.22 -43.17 -23.89
CA GLU A 908 44.60 -44.06 -22.87
C GLU A 908 43.56 -43.37 -21.95
N ALA A 909 43.01 -44.11 -20.96
CA ALA A 909 41.88 -43.70 -20.11
C ALA A 909 42.17 -43.81 -18.59
N GLY A 910 41.39 -43.10 -17.77
CA GLY A 910 41.23 -43.41 -16.33
C GLY A 910 41.09 -42.20 -15.39
N GLY A 911 40.21 -42.29 -14.38
CA GLY A 911 40.27 -41.43 -13.18
C GLY A 911 39.12 -40.43 -12.94
N LYS A 912 37.96 -40.92 -12.52
CA LYS A 912 37.04 -40.22 -11.57
C LYS A 912 37.51 -40.59 -10.12
N PRO A 913 37.03 -39.98 -9.01
CA PRO A 913 35.67 -39.45 -8.79
C PRO A 913 35.59 -38.06 -8.06
N GLU A 914 34.46 -37.34 -8.11
CA GLU A 914 33.52 -37.05 -6.99
C GLU A 914 34.00 -36.01 -5.93
N LEU A 915 33.18 -35.10 -5.39
CA LEU A 915 31.76 -34.76 -5.60
C LEU A 915 31.58 -33.24 -5.84
N LYS A 916 30.51 -32.87 -6.56
CA LYS A 916 29.80 -31.61 -6.36
C LYS A 916 28.33 -31.93 -6.09
N GLY A 917 27.85 -31.59 -4.90
CA GLY A 917 26.43 -31.53 -4.60
C GLY A 917 25.89 -30.11 -4.82
N GLU A 918 24.62 -30.04 -5.23
CA GLU A 918 23.63 -29.00 -4.84
C GLU A 918 24.05 -27.54 -5.14
N ASP A 919 23.59 -26.87 -6.20
CA ASP A 919 22.22 -26.75 -6.74
C ASP A 919 21.18 -26.28 -5.70
N GLY A 920 20.78 -25.01 -5.85
CA GLY A 920 19.91 -24.23 -4.97
C GLY A 920 20.01 -22.75 -5.38
N ALA A 921 19.38 -22.29 -6.45
CA ALA A 921 17.93 -22.01 -6.52
C ALA A 921 17.46 -21.06 -5.40
N VAL A 922 16.72 -19.98 -5.58
CA VAL A 922 16.29 -19.13 -6.72
C VAL A 922 15.35 -18.10 -6.05
N ASP A 923 15.30 -16.87 -6.57
CA ASP A 923 14.21 -15.89 -6.40
C ASP A 923 13.48 -15.75 -5.03
N SER A 924 13.60 -14.57 -4.39
CA SER A 924 12.47 -13.61 -4.24
C SER A 924 11.61 -13.80 -2.97
N VAL A 925 10.72 -12.90 -2.51
CA VAL A 925 10.32 -11.55 -2.97
C VAL A 925 9.88 -10.72 -1.74
N VAL A 926 10.41 -9.49 -1.62
CA VAL A 926 9.78 -8.20 -1.22
C VAL A 926 9.12 -8.03 0.18
N ASP A 927 9.32 -6.80 0.70
CA ASP A 927 8.66 -6.13 1.84
C ASP A 927 7.12 -6.32 1.82
N GLY A 928 6.30 -6.16 2.88
CA GLY A 928 6.43 -5.35 4.09
C GLY A 928 5.87 -3.93 3.87
N LEU A 929 4.88 -3.47 4.65
CA LEU A 929 4.56 -2.03 4.81
C LEU A 929 3.66 -1.72 6.03
N LYS A 930 3.78 -0.47 6.51
CA LYS A 930 3.17 0.16 7.70
C LYS A 930 2.72 1.59 7.34
N GLN A 931 2.04 2.31 8.24
CA GLN A 931 1.67 3.74 8.07
C GLN A 931 1.35 4.53 9.35
N VAL A 932 1.80 5.82 9.39
CA VAL A 932 1.16 6.99 10.06
C VAL A 932 1.43 8.27 9.20
N THR A 933 0.81 9.41 9.54
CA THR A 933 0.31 10.49 8.65
C THR A 933 0.72 11.92 9.10
N ILE A 934 0.87 12.91 8.18
CA ILE A 934 0.84 14.40 8.40
C ILE A 934 0.47 15.10 7.05
N PRO A 935 0.23 16.44 6.99
CA PRO A 935 -1.04 17.16 7.20
C PRO A 935 -1.80 17.49 5.89
N THR A 936 -3.03 17.99 6.01
CA THR A 936 -4.04 18.06 4.93
C THR A 936 -4.60 19.47 4.67
N SER A 937 -4.84 19.77 3.39
CA SER A 937 -5.37 21.02 2.82
C SER A 937 -6.84 20.95 2.40
#